data_AF-A0A143B7G6-F1
#
_entry.id   AF-A0A143B7G6-F1
#
_cell.length_a   1.000
_cell.length_b   1.000
_cell.length_c   1.000
_cell.angle_alpha   90.00
_cell.angle_beta   90.00
_cell.angle_gamma   90.00
#
_symmetry.space_group_name_H-M   'P 1'
#
loop_
_entity.id
_entity.type
_entity.pdbx_description
1 polymer ?
#
loop_
_entity_poly.entity_id
_entity_poly.type
_entity_poly.pdbx_seq_one_letter_code
_entity_poly.pdbx_strand_id
1 'polypeptide(L)'
;MILRHLELKQFGRFSERSFEFRRGLNLVVGPNEAGKSTLVEAIPAILFGSSKAERFRPWGRPAECRAALVLETPGRTVRIERDLLSDHTELLEQDDLYQVRDSFTGKAPCSGRGATRADYLERLVRLFGVADEELFRASLFFGQGALGFGGGEGFAARVRSLLTGAVDTDYQEVLSTLGDEYFALTRINPWGRDRAKDRQLEILRAELAELEQRQADAARHLAAAAELHGRIGELRENLTQERSDHEQGRQYLAWAHQQWRRIGAGEATAVPPVVPSADVAALLKEREGLRRDYRQTGLPDPIPSELPPLLETADGIRQELVTIGSEATRLRQAQLKLPRLPWVALGSISAIAILLALSAAWLFPDWLWAVLATVAGVLGTCWGLLLRKGATTRRRRQELEKEGREVEAEREAAQERLAALDEAFEALGLSPSAVEVARMQKNLERARRIGEQLQAIENELQLRSAPASPGSAAVVAASPAPPANLLPLAELPEAEGRLEALGRQIAEHEAELLRLVEAEAALQGELLAAEQLDAEIARRRSEEAQLLRRRDLLALSIDLLAGAVEEYHQEHFNRFAEELGHSLRLVTGGRYAEVRCHDDFSFSLRGKGNSWQPLERFSRGTIDACQLAVRLALTRRLARDRHLPLILDDPLVNLDRFRMAEALKMLERLSSEHQVILFSHDEQLLKRAARDRWHVIPLEETRGIPPQSSQERSDDSGQLHLL
;
A
#
# COMPACT_ATOMS: atom_id res chain seq x y z
N MET A 1 -24.65 -23.89 -36.62
CA MET A 1 -25.04 -25.09 -35.87
C MET A 1 -26.56 -25.18 -35.89
N ILE A 2 -27.10 -26.39 -36.01
CA ILE A 2 -28.53 -26.69 -35.89
C ILE A 2 -28.72 -27.88 -34.95
N LEU A 3 -29.83 -27.93 -34.23
CA LEU A 3 -30.33 -29.17 -33.65
C LEU A 3 -30.87 -30.02 -34.79
N ARG A 4 -30.33 -31.22 -34.99
CA ARG A 4 -30.72 -32.14 -36.06
C ARG A 4 -31.65 -33.23 -35.55
N HIS A 5 -31.30 -33.84 -34.42
CA HIS A 5 -32.09 -34.88 -33.78
C HIS A 5 -32.21 -34.66 -32.27
N LEU A 6 -33.37 -35.03 -31.73
CA LEU A 6 -33.61 -35.18 -30.29
C LEU A 6 -34.19 -36.57 -30.05
N GLU A 7 -33.51 -37.38 -29.23
CA GLU A 7 -33.86 -38.74 -28.86
C GLU A 7 -34.22 -38.80 -27.38
N LEU A 8 -35.42 -39.26 -27.06
CA LEU A 8 -35.92 -39.37 -25.70
C LEU A 8 -36.19 -40.84 -25.37
N LYS A 9 -35.45 -41.38 -24.39
CA LYS A 9 -35.60 -42.75 -23.89
C LYS A 9 -35.97 -42.71 -22.41
N GLN A 10 -37.19 -43.12 -22.09
CA GLN A 10 -37.75 -43.11 -20.75
C GLN A 10 -37.72 -41.70 -20.12
N PHE A 11 -38.20 -40.70 -20.87
CA PHE A 11 -38.19 -39.29 -20.47
C PHE A 11 -39.62 -38.72 -20.43
N GLY A 12 -40.14 -38.49 -19.22
CA GLY A 12 -41.46 -37.93 -18.97
C GLY A 12 -42.57 -38.78 -19.57
N ARG A 13 -43.30 -38.23 -20.56
CA ARG A 13 -44.38 -38.93 -21.29
C ARG A 13 -43.85 -39.81 -22.43
N PHE A 14 -42.58 -39.66 -22.82
CA PHE A 14 -42.01 -40.38 -23.97
C PHE A 14 -41.24 -41.62 -23.48
N SER A 15 -41.65 -42.80 -23.93
CA SER A 15 -40.95 -44.06 -23.66
C SER A 15 -39.74 -44.22 -24.58
N GLU A 16 -39.93 -44.12 -25.89
CA GLU A 16 -38.85 -44.10 -26.88
C GLU A 16 -39.34 -43.34 -28.12
N ARG A 17 -38.84 -42.11 -28.32
CA ARG A 17 -39.25 -41.27 -29.45
C ARG A 17 -38.10 -40.41 -29.92
N SER A 18 -37.97 -40.27 -31.24
CA SER A 18 -37.00 -39.38 -31.87
C SER A 18 -37.70 -38.30 -32.70
N PHE A 19 -37.12 -37.12 -32.71
CA PHE A 19 -37.60 -35.96 -33.45
C PHE A 19 -36.49 -35.44 -34.34
N GLU A 20 -36.78 -35.23 -35.62
CA GLU A 20 -35.86 -34.64 -36.58
C GLU A 20 -36.22 -33.16 -36.81
N PHE A 21 -35.22 -32.30 -36.84
CA PHE A 21 -35.37 -30.88 -37.15
C PHE A 21 -34.53 -30.52 -38.38
N ARG A 22 -34.92 -29.45 -39.08
CA ARG A 22 -34.28 -28.95 -40.30
C ARG A 22 -33.78 -27.51 -40.11
N ARG A 23 -32.91 -27.05 -41.02
CA ARG A 23 -32.50 -25.63 -41.06
C ARG A 23 -33.72 -24.73 -41.31
N GLY A 24 -33.68 -23.50 -40.81
CA GLY A 24 -34.78 -22.55 -40.90
C GLY A 24 -35.87 -22.76 -39.85
N LEU A 25 -37.13 -22.59 -40.24
CA LEU A 25 -38.31 -22.67 -39.36
C LEU A 25 -38.85 -24.10 -39.23
N ASN A 26 -38.95 -24.56 -37.99
CA ASN A 26 -39.59 -25.79 -37.57
C ASN A 26 -40.79 -25.45 -36.71
N LEU A 27 -41.94 -26.07 -36.97
CA LEU A 27 -43.16 -25.92 -36.18
C LEU A 27 -43.51 -27.27 -35.55
N VAL A 28 -43.39 -27.37 -34.24
CA VAL A 28 -43.85 -28.51 -33.44
C VAL A 28 -45.29 -28.25 -33.02
N VAL A 29 -46.24 -29.04 -33.53
CA VAL A 29 -47.67 -28.87 -33.28
C VAL A 29 -48.24 -30.06 -32.54
N GLY A 30 -49.06 -29.79 -31.52
CA GLY A 30 -49.87 -30.81 -30.86
C GLY A 30 -50.87 -30.17 -29.90
N PRO A 31 -51.89 -30.93 -29.46
CA PRO A 31 -52.82 -30.45 -28.44
C PRO A 31 -52.10 -30.13 -27.12
N ASN A 32 -52.81 -29.49 -26.19
CA ASN A 32 -52.30 -29.35 -24.82
C ASN A 32 -52.02 -30.74 -24.25
N GLU A 33 -51.00 -30.85 -23.39
CA GLU A 33 -50.55 -32.11 -22.77
C GLU A 33 -49.96 -33.17 -23.72
N ALA A 34 -49.82 -32.87 -25.02
CA ALA A 34 -49.14 -33.74 -26.00
C ALA A 34 -47.63 -33.94 -25.74
N GLY A 35 -47.06 -33.24 -24.75
CA GLY A 35 -45.65 -33.32 -24.39
C GLY A 35 -44.75 -32.21 -24.97
N LYS A 36 -45.33 -31.11 -25.48
CA LYS A 36 -44.59 -29.93 -25.98
C LYS A 36 -43.57 -29.40 -24.95
N SER A 37 -44.06 -29.04 -23.77
CA SER A 37 -43.20 -28.53 -22.69
C SER A 37 -42.18 -29.57 -22.20
N THR A 38 -42.52 -30.87 -22.26
CA THR A 38 -41.55 -31.95 -21.96
C THR A 38 -40.41 -31.96 -22.98
N LEU A 39 -40.69 -31.74 -24.25
CA LEU A 39 -39.71 -31.69 -25.33
C LEU A 39 -38.81 -30.44 -25.23
N VAL A 40 -39.42 -29.29 -24.91
CA VAL A 40 -38.70 -28.03 -24.64
C VAL A 40 -37.75 -28.21 -23.45
N GLU A 41 -38.23 -28.77 -22.34
CA GLU A 41 -37.41 -28.98 -21.14
C GLU A 41 -36.33 -30.06 -21.30
N ALA A 42 -36.47 -30.98 -22.25
CA ALA A 42 -35.46 -32.01 -22.50
C ALA A 42 -34.13 -31.44 -22.96
N ILE A 43 -34.13 -30.40 -23.79
CA ILE A 43 -32.92 -29.81 -24.36
C ILE A 43 -31.99 -29.22 -23.26
N PRO A 44 -32.43 -28.29 -22.39
CA PRO A 44 -31.58 -27.80 -21.31
C PRO A 44 -31.26 -28.90 -20.30
N ALA A 45 -32.16 -29.88 -20.07
CA ALA A 45 -31.89 -31.00 -19.19
C ALA A 45 -30.76 -31.91 -19.71
N ILE A 46 -30.68 -32.15 -21.03
CA ILE A 46 -29.57 -32.91 -21.65
C ILE A 46 -28.26 -32.11 -21.54
N LEU A 47 -28.31 -30.80 -21.78
CA LEU A 47 -27.13 -29.95 -21.79
C LEU A 47 -26.57 -29.73 -20.37
N PHE A 48 -27.40 -29.34 -19.41
CA PHE A 48 -26.96 -28.88 -18.08
C PHE A 48 -27.32 -29.83 -16.94
N GLY A 49 -28.19 -30.83 -17.18
CA GLY A 49 -28.80 -31.63 -16.12
C GLY A 49 -30.03 -30.94 -15.53
N SER A 50 -30.63 -31.54 -14.49
CA SER A 50 -31.77 -30.93 -13.80
C SER A 50 -31.81 -31.30 -12.33
N SER A 51 -32.00 -30.32 -11.45
CA SER A 51 -32.27 -30.55 -10.03
C SER A 51 -33.64 -31.21 -9.78
N LYS A 52 -34.50 -31.23 -10.80
CA LYS A 52 -35.83 -31.85 -10.78
C LYS A 52 -35.87 -33.10 -11.67
N ALA A 53 -34.77 -33.82 -11.79
CA ALA A 53 -34.66 -35.03 -12.62
C ALA A 53 -35.79 -36.04 -12.36
N GLU A 54 -36.22 -36.21 -11.11
CA GLU A 54 -37.33 -37.10 -10.73
C GLU A 54 -38.67 -36.73 -11.40
N ARG A 55 -38.88 -35.47 -11.79
CA ARG A 55 -40.08 -35.03 -12.52
C ARG A 55 -40.17 -35.66 -13.91
N PHE A 56 -39.02 -35.97 -14.50
CA PHE A 56 -38.93 -36.58 -15.83
C PHE A 56 -38.92 -38.10 -15.77
N ARG A 57 -39.01 -38.71 -14.58
CA ARG A 57 -39.07 -40.16 -14.46
C ARG A 57 -40.43 -40.69 -14.92
N PRO A 58 -40.48 -41.62 -15.88
CA PRO A 58 -41.73 -42.28 -16.25
C PRO A 58 -42.34 -43.05 -15.08
N TRP A 59 -43.67 -43.16 -15.08
CA TRP A 59 -44.40 -43.91 -14.07
C TRP A 59 -44.08 -45.41 -14.20
N GLY A 60 -43.60 -46.03 -13.11
CA GLY A 60 -43.22 -47.45 -13.05
C GLY A 60 -41.71 -47.67 -13.16
N ARG A 61 -41.01 -47.61 -12.01
CA ARG A 61 -39.55 -47.73 -11.79
C ARG A 61 -38.67 -48.11 -13.00
N PRO A 62 -38.43 -47.22 -13.98
CA PRO A 62 -37.35 -47.43 -14.94
C PRO A 62 -36.03 -47.16 -14.21
N ALA A 63 -34.99 -47.92 -14.54
CA ALA A 63 -33.66 -47.77 -13.95
C ALA A 63 -32.88 -46.58 -14.53
N GLU A 64 -33.30 -46.06 -15.69
CA GLU A 64 -32.56 -45.05 -16.46
C GLU A 64 -33.52 -44.03 -17.07
N CYS A 65 -33.06 -42.78 -17.20
CA CYS A 65 -33.76 -41.70 -17.89
C CYS A 65 -32.77 -41.05 -18.86
N ARG A 66 -32.67 -41.58 -20.08
CA ARG A 66 -31.66 -41.19 -21.05
C ARG A 66 -32.25 -40.29 -22.13
N ALA A 67 -31.56 -39.21 -22.43
CA ALA A 67 -31.92 -38.38 -23.56
C ALA A 67 -30.66 -37.92 -24.30
N ALA A 68 -30.76 -37.83 -25.61
CA ALA A 68 -29.67 -37.42 -26.46
C ALA A 68 -30.12 -36.36 -27.45
N LEU A 69 -29.21 -35.43 -27.76
CA LEU A 69 -29.39 -34.47 -28.83
C LEU A 69 -28.21 -34.54 -29.78
N VAL A 70 -28.48 -34.30 -31.07
CA VAL A 70 -27.46 -34.25 -32.12
C VAL A 70 -27.49 -32.87 -32.74
N LEU A 71 -26.35 -32.18 -32.65
CA LEU A 71 -26.10 -30.89 -33.26
C LEU A 71 -25.27 -31.07 -34.53
N GLU A 72 -25.62 -30.34 -35.58
CA GLU A 72 -24.92 -30.37 -36.86
C GLU A 72 -24.37 -28.97 -37.17
N THR A 73 -23.08 -28.91 -37.54
CA THR A 73 -22.38 -27.69 -37.94
C THR A 73 -21.66 -28.00 -39.27
N PRO A 74 -21.36 -27.01 -40.15
CA PRO A 74 -20.61 -27.31 -41.36
C PRO A 74 -19.30 -28.05 -41.05
N GLY A 75 -19.15 -29.28 -41.55
CA GLY A 75 -17.97 -30.12 -41.35
C GLY A 75 -17.92 -30.93 -40.05
N ARG A 76 -18.95 -30.87 -39.19
CA ARG A 76 -18.95 -31.51 -37.85
C ARG A 76 -20.33 -31.91 -37.34
N THR A 77 -20.39 -33.02 -36.61
CA THR A 77 -21.57 -33.46 -35.86
C THR A 77 -21.20 -33.63 -34.38
N VAL A 78 -22.09 -33.21 -33.48
CA VAL A 78 -21.90 -33.33 -32.04
C VAL A 78 -23.10 -34.05 -31.46
N ARG A 79 -22.88 -35.23 -30.86
CA ARG A 79 -23.89 -35.95 -30.09
C ARG A 79 -23.64 -35.74 -28.60
N ILE A 80 -24.67 -35.32 -27.87
CA ILE A 80 -24.64 -35.20 -26.41
C ILE A 80 -25.74 -36.11 -25.87
N GLU A 81 -25.36 -37.11 -25.09
CA GLU A 81 -26.25 -38.05 -24.41
C GLU A 81 -26.07 -37.92 -22.90
N ARG A 82 -27.19 -37.92 -22.16
CA ARG A 82 -27.17 -37.81 -20.70
C ARG A 82 -28.19 -38.75 -20.08
N ASP A 83 -27.78 -39.43 -19.02
CA ASP A 83 -28.70 -40.06 -18.07
C ASP A 83 -28.96 -39.09 -16.92
N LEU A 84 -30.21 -38.61 -16.82
CA LEU A 84 -30.60 -37.59 -15.84
C LEU A 84 -30.60 -38.09 -14.40
N LEU A 85 -30.70 -39.41 -14.17
CA LEU A 85 -30.73 -39.95 -12.81
C LEU A 85 -29.32 -40.12 -12.23
N SER A 86 -28.33 -40.44 -13.07
CA SER A 86 -26.94 -40.64 -12.67
C SER A 86 -26.02 -39.45 -12.95
N ASP A 87 -26.52 -38.44 -13.67
CA ASP A 87 -25.77 -37.30 -14.23
C ASP A 87 -24.59 -37.73 -15.11
N HIS A 88 -24.59 -38.98 -15.59
CA HIS A 88 -23.61 -39.47 -16.53
C HIS A 88 -23.87 -38.86 -17.90
N THR A 89 -22.84 -38.23 -18.48
CA THR A 89 -22.92 -37.50 -19.73
C THR A 89 -21.83 -37.97 -20.68
N GLU A 90 -22.22 -38.22 -21.92
CA GLU A 90 -21.35 -38.53 -23.03
C GLU A 90 -21.51 -37.44 -24.09
N LEU A 91 -20.39 -36.86 -24.53
CA LEU A 91 -20.34 -35.93 -25.65
C LEU A 91 -19.34 -36.47 -26.67
N LEU A 92 -19.75 -36.53 -27.93
CA LEU A 92 -18.93 -37.00 -29.04
C LEU A 92 -18.99 -35.98 -30.19
N GLU A 93 -17.87 -35.35 -30.51
CA GLU A 93 -17.70 -34.47 -31.68
C GLU A 93 -16.98 -35.26 -32.78
N GLN A 94 -17.61 -35.39 -33.95
CA GLN A 94 -17.07 -36.05 -35.14
C GLN A 94 -17.04 -35.08 -36.32
N ASP A 95 -16.14 -35.31 -37.28
CA ASP A 95 -16.20 -34.66 -38.59
C ASP A 95 -17.04 -35.44 -39.61
N ASP A 96 -17.17 -34.90 -40.82
CA ASP A 96 -17.95 -35.52 -41.91
C ASP A 96 -17.41 -36.89 -42.35
N LEU A 97 -16.18 -37.25 -41.96
CA LEU A 97 -15.56 -38.56 -42.20
C LEU A 97 -15.69 -39.50 -40.99
N TYR A 98 -16.52 -39.15 -40.01
CA TYR A 98 -16.75 -39.87 -38.76
C TYR A 98 -15.50 -39.98 -37.86
N GLN A 99 -14.48 -39.13 -38.06
CA GLN A 99 -13.32 -39.09 -37.18
C GLN A 99 -13.65 -38.31 -35.92
N VAL A 100 -13.36 -38.91 -34.76
CA VAL A 100 -13.57 -38.27 -33.45
C VAL A 100 -12.57 -37.13 -33.27
N ARG A 101 -13.08 -35.93 -33.05
CA ARG A 101 -12.28 -34.72 -32.79
C ARG A 101 -12.19 -34.37 -31.31
N ASP A 102 -13.28 -34.61 -30.60
CA ASP A 102 -13.36 -34.40 -29.16
C ASP A 102 -14.36 -35.41 -28.60
N SER A 103 -14.13 -35.84 -27.38
CA SER A 103 -15.02 -36.74 -26.67
C SER A 103 -14.93 -36.48 -25.18
N PHE A 104 -16.06 -36.55 -24.50
CA PHE A 104 -16.15 -36.48 -23.05
C PHE A 104 -17.06 -37.61 -22.55
N THR A 105 -16.64 -38.27 -21.49
CA THR A 105 -17.45 -39.28 -20.79
C THR A 105 -17.22 -39.11 -19.29
N GLY A 106 -18.26 -38.81 -18.52
CA GLY A 106 -18.11 -38.58 -17.09
C GLY A 106 -19.38 -38.11 -16.41
N LYS A 107 -19.29 -37.91 -15.09
CA LYS A 107 -20.39 -37.30 -14.32
C LYS A 107 -20.29 -35.77 -14.40
N ALA A 108 -21.35 -35.14 -14.90
CA ALA A 108 -21.46 -33.70 -15.06
C ALA A 108 -22.76 -33.19 -14.41
N PRO A 109 -22.85 -33.16 -13.06
CA PRO A 109 -24.07 -32.80 -12.36
C PRO A 109 -24.49 -31.34 -12.60
N CYS A 110 -25.78 -31.06 -12.44
CA CYS A 110 -26.33 -29.71 -12.65
C CYS A 110 -25.70 -28.64 -11.74
N SER A 111 -25.31 -29.03 -10.53
CA SER A 111 -24.64 -28.17 -9.54
C SER A 111 -23.31 -28.76 -9.06
N GLY A 112 -22.44 -27.90 -8.54
CA GLY A 112 -21.13 -28.28 -7.98
C GLY A 112 -19.93 -27.75 -8.76
N ARG A 113 -18.73 -27.93 -8.19
CA ARG A 113 -17.44 -27.43 -8.72
C ARG A 113 -16.45 -28.54 -9.11
N GLY A 114 -16.96 -29.73 -9.41
CA GLY A 114 -16.10 -30.87 -9.77
C GLY A 114 -15.31 -30.63 -11.05
N ALA A 115 -14.07 -31.13 -11.12
CA ALA A 115 -13.19 -30.97 -12.28
C ALA A 115 -13.82 -31.54 -13.58
N THR A 116 -14.48 -32.71 -13.50
CA THR A 116 -15.19 -33.31 -14.65
C THR A 116 -16.32 -32.43 -15.17
N ARG A 117 -17.02 -31.73 -14.28
CA ARG A 117 -18.07 -30.78 -14.67
C ARG A 117 -17.46 -29.55 -15.33
N ALA A 118 -16.38 -28.99 -14.79
CA ALA A 118 -15.71 -27.84 -15.38
C ALA A 118 -15.25 -28.12 -16.82
N ASP A 119 -14.62 -29.28 -17.03
CA ASP A 119 -14.17 -29.76 -18.34
C ASP A 119 -15.34 -29.95 -19.35
N TYR A 120 -16.48 -30.45 -18.89
CA TYR A 120 -17.69 -30.52 -19.70
C TYR A 120 -18.30 -29.15 -20.03
N LEU A 121 -18.36 -28.24 -19.05
CA LEU A 121 -18.89 -26.90 -19.26
C LEU A 121 -18.02 -26.10 -20.23
N GLU A 122 -16.69 -26.27 -20.21
CA GLU A 122 -15.78 -25.63 -21.17
C GLU A 122 -16.13 -26.04 -22.62
N ARG A 123 -16.44 -27.32 -22.85
CA ARG A 123 -16.93 -27.80 -24.15
C ARG A 123 -18.26 -27.18 -24.53
N LEU A 124 -19.19 -27.02 -23.59
CA LEU A 124 -20.44 -26.30 -23.85
C LEU A 124 -20.22 -24.83 -24.21
N VAL A 125 -19.30 -24.12 -23.52
CA VAL A 125 -18.92 -22.74 -23.88
C VAL A 125 -18.37 -22.70 -25.31
N ARG A 126 -17.57 -23.68 -25.72
CA ARG A 126 -17.06 -23.77 -27.10
C ARG A 126 -18.18 -23.89 -28.13
N LEU A 127 -19.20 -24.71 -27.85
CA LEU A 127 -20.33 -24.97 -28.75
C LEU A 127 -21.34 -23.80 -28.80
N PHE A 128 -21.79 -23.32 -27.64
CA PHE A 128 -22.90 -22.36 -27.53
C PHE A 128 -22.45 -20.93 -27.19
N GLY A 129 -21.20 -20.73 -26.76
CA GLY A 129 -20.71 -19.45 -26.23
C GLY A 129 -21.03 -19.23 -24.74
N VAL A 130 -21.87 -20.09 -24.15
CA VAL A 130 -22.32 -20.02 -22.74
C VAL A 130 -22.47 -21.43 -22.18
N ALA A 131 -22.17 -21.59 -20.91
CA ALA A 131 -22.39 -22.84 -20.16
C ALA A 131 -23.24 -22.65 -18.90
N ASP A 132 -23.87 -21.49 -18.74
CA ASP A 132 -24.84 -21.17 -17.70
C ASP A 132 -26.27 -21.45 -18.20
N GLU A 133 -27.01 -22.27 -17.46
CA GLU A 133 -28.38 -22.69 -17.84
C GLU A 133 -29.34 -21.49 -17.88
N GLU A 134 -29.26 -20.58 -16.91
CA GLU A 134 -30.17 -19.42 -16.82
C GLU A 134 -29.96 -18.47 -18.00
N LEU A 135 -28.70 -18.16 -18.33
CA LEU A 135 -28.38 -17.31 -19.47
C LEU A 135 -28.72 -18.00 -20.81
N PHE A 136 -28.50 -19.31 -20.91
CA PHE A 136 -28.91 -20.12 -22.07
C PHE A 136 -30.43 -20.08 -22.26
N ARG A 137 -31.21 -20.23 -21.18
CA ARG A 137 -32.67 -20.12 -21.22
C ARG A 137 -33.15 -18.70 -21.51
N ALA A 138 -32.53 -17.69 -20.90
CA ALA A 138 -32.90 -16.29 -21.10
C ALA A 138 -32.63 -15.78 -22.52
N SER A 139 -31.76 -16.45 -23.27
CA SER A 139 -31.40 -16.09 -24.65
C SER A 139 -32.09 -16.99 -25.67
N LEU A 140 -31.85 -18.30 -25.62
CA LEU A 140 -32.25 -19.25 -26.67
C LEU A 140 -33.65 -19.84 -26.45
N PHE A 141 -34.28 -19.64 -25.28
CA PHE A 141 -35.62 -20.14 -24.95
C PHE A 141 -36.66 -19.03 -24.78
N PHE A 142 -37.77 -19.14 -25.51
CA PHE A 142 -38.86 -18.15 -25.52
C PHE A 142 -40.17 -18.81 -25.06
N GLY A 143 -40.38 -18.96 -23.75
CA GLY A 143 -41.57 -19.65 -23.20
C GLY A 143 -42.66 -18.74 -22.61
N GLN A 144 -43.83 -19.33 -22.32
CA GLN A 144 -44.88 -18.71 -21.49
C GLN A 144 -44.41 -18.56 -20.04
N GLY A 145 -44.09 -17.33 -19.65
CA GLY A 145 -43.71 -16.97 -18.29
C GLY A 145 -43.13 -15.57 -18.28
N ALA A 146 -43.27 -14.86 -17.16
CA ALA A 146 -42.45 -13.69 -16.95
C ALA A 146 -40.99 -14.07 -17.25
N LEU A 147 -40.19 -13.18 -17.85
CA LEU A 147 -38.76 -13.20 -17.61
C LEU A 147 -38.61 -13.08 -16.09
N GLY A 148 -38.68 -14.22 -15.41
CA GLY A 148 -38.36 -14.36 -14.01
C GLY A 148 -36.86 -14.26 -13.97
N PHE A 149 -36.35 -13.05 -14.18
CA PHE A 149 -35.09 -12.65 -13.58
C PHE A 149 -35.36 -12.76 -12.09
N GLY A 150 -35.29 -13.97 -11.54
CA GLY A 150 -35.32 -14.18 -10.11
C GLY A 150 -34.23 -13.25 -9.60
N GLY A 151 -34.60 -12.32 -8.72
CA GLY A 151 -33.77 -11.19 -8.28
C GLY A 151 -32.52 -11.60 -7.49
N GLY A 152 -31.86 -12.69 -7.87
CA GLY A 152 -30.49 -12.96 -7.49
C GLY A 152 -29.60 -12.04 -8.31
N GLU A 153 -28.84 -11.20 -7.60
CA GLU A 153 -27.80 -10.32 -8.14
C GLU A 153 -26.88 -11.01 -9.16
N GLY A 154 -26.71 -12.34 -9.03
CA GLY A 154 -25.90 -13.16 -9.93
C GLY A 154 -26.37 -13.20 -11.38
N PHE A 155 -27.68 -13.16 -11.68
CA PHE A 155 -28.15 -13.18 -13.07
C PHE A 155 -27.88 -11.84 -13.76
N ALA A 156 -28.19 -10.73 -13.10
CA ALA A 156 -27.93 -9.39 -13.62
C ALA A 156 -26.43 -9.17 -13.85
N ALA A 157 -25.56 -9.68 -12.97
CA ALA A 157 -24.12 -9.71 -13.19
C ALA A 157 -23.73 -10.51 -14.46
N ARG A 158 -24.24 -11.74 -14.64
CA ARG A 158 -23.95 -12.54 -15.84
C ARG A 158 -24.37 -11.85 -17.14
N VAL A 159 -25.54 -11.19 -17.16
CA VAL A 159 -25.99 -10.43 -18.32
C VAL A 159 -25.15 -9.17 -18.56
N ARG A 160 -24.75 -8.46 -17.49
CA ARG A 160 -23.80 -7.34 -17.58
C ARG A 160 -22.53 -7.79 -18.27
N SER A 161 -21.91 -8.87 -17.80
CA SER A 161 -20.71 -9.44 -18.42
C SER A 161 -20.91 -9.79 -19.90
N LEU A 162 -22.08 -10.33 -20.27
CA LEU A 162 -22.39 -10.62 -21.68
C LEU A 162 -22.50 -9.34 -22.54
N LEU A 163 -23.09 -8.26 -22.00
CA LEU A 163 -23.30 -7.00 -22.71
C LEU A 163 -22.04 -6.14 -22.80
N THR A 164 -21.21 -6.15 -21.76
CA THR A 164 -19.97 -5.40 -21.67
C THR A 164 -18.80 -6.13 -22.33
N GLY A 165 -18.89 -7.45 -22.48
CA GLY A 165 -17.79 -8.29 -22.98
C GLY A 165 -16.61 -8.39 -22.02
N ALA A 166 -16.67 -7.74 -20.86
CA ALA A 166 -15.71 -7.85 -19.78
C ALA A 166 -16.12 -9.01 -18.87
N VAL A 167 -15.14 -9.75 -18.35
CA VAL A 167 -15.41 -10.68 -17.25
C VAL A 167 -15.63 -9.80 -16.02
N ASP A 168 -16.85 -9.76 -15.49
CA ASP A 168 -17.22 -8.95 -14.31
C ASP A 168 -16.27 -9.16 -13.11
N THR A 169 -15.53 -10.27 -13.08
CA THR A 169 -14.54 -10.60 -12.05
C THR A 169 -13.36 -9.62 -11.99
N ASP A 170 -12.88 -9.10 -13.13
CA ASP A 170 -11.56 -8.47 -13.16
C ASP A 170 -11.53 -7.11 -12.44
N TYR A 171 -12.55 -6.27 -12.60
CA TYR A 171 -12.58 -4.95 -11.96
C TYR A 171 -13.17 -4.98 -10.55
N GLN A 172 -14.12 -5.88 -10.25
CA GLN A 172 -14.64 -6.04 -8.90
C GLN A 172 -13.55 -6.57 -7.95
N GLU A 173 -12.71 -7.50 -8.41
CA GLU A 173 -11.57 -8.00 -7.65
C GLU A 173 -10.54 -6.89 -7.41
N VAL A 174 -10.25 -6.07 -8.43
CA VAL A 174 -9.34 -4.91 -8.29
C VAL A 174 -9.89 -3.88 -7.31
N LEU A 175 -11.17 -3.50 -7.42
CA LEU A 175 -11.81 -2.57 -6.49
C LEU A 175 -11.83 -3.11 -5.05
N SER A 176 -12.11 -4.41 -4.87
CA SER A 176 -12.04 -5.07 -3.57
C SER A 176 -10.63 -5.01 -3.00
N THR A 177 -9.61 -5.32 -3.82
CA THR A 177 -8.20 -5.32 -3.41
C THR A 177 -7.75 -3.92 -3.02
N LEU A 178 -8.07 -2.89 -3.82
CA LEU A 178 -7.79 -1.50 -3.50
C LEU A 178 -8.49 -1.05 -2.22
N GLY A 179 -9.75 -1.46 -2.03
CA GLY A 179 -10.50 -1.21 -0.81
C GLY A 179 -9.83 -1.86 0.41
N ASP A 180 -9.40 -3.11 0.31
CA ASP A 180 -8.71 -3.81 1.38
C ASP A 180 -7.37 -3.17 1.73
N GLU A 181 -6.59 -2.72 0.72
CA GLU A 181 -5.37 -1.94 0.95
C GLU A 181 -5.67 -0.60 1.65
N TYR A 182 -6.72 0.10 1.22
CA TYR A 182 -7.13 1.35 1.85
C TYR A 182 -7.52 1.13 3.33
N PHE A 183 -8.30 0.10 3.61
CA PHE A 183 -8.72 -0.27 4.97
C PHE A 183 -7.62 -0.91 5.81
N ALA A 184 -6.47 -1.24 5.24
CA ALA A 184 -5.26 -1.59 6.00
C ALA A 184 -4.57 -0.33 6.55
N LEU A 185 -4.76 0.83 5.91
CA LEU A 185 -4.16 2.11 6.31
C LEU A 185 -4.99 2.85 7.35
N THR A 186 -6.30 2.96 7.15
CA THR A 186 -7.20 3.74 8.04
C THR A 186 -8.51 3.00 8.31
N ARG A 187 -9.11 3.29 9.46
CA ARG A 187 -10.46 2.83 9.78
C ARG A 187 -11.57 3.68 9.15
N ILE A 188 -11.26 4.89 8.69
CA ILE A 188 -12.22 5.86 8.14
C ILE A 188 -12.69 5.39 6.77
N ASN A 189 -14.01 5.33 6.57
CA ASN A 189 -14.61 4.88 5.33
C ASN A 189 -15.38 6.01 4.62
N PRO A 190 -14.84 6.58 3.51
CA PRO A 190 -15.53 7.60 2.73
C PRO A 190 -16.85 7.12 2.11
N TRP A 191 -16.97 5.82 1.82
CA TRP A 191 -18.10 5.22 1.10
C TRP A 191 -19.15 4.58 2.02
N GLY A 192 -19.07 4.80 3.33
CA GLY A 192 -20.03 4.18 4.25
C GLY A 192 -19.72 4.41 5.72
N ARG A 193 -19.86 3.35 6.52
CA ARG A 193 -19.54 3.38 7.95
C ARG A 193 -18.08 3.02 8.20
N ASP A 194 -17.48 3.73 9.15
CA ASP A 194 -16.12 3.47 9.62
C ASP A 194 -15.97 2.06 10.21
N ARG A 195 -14.76 1.52 10.10
CA ARG A 195 -14.41 0.24 10.71
C ARG A 195 -14.12 0.43 12.21
N ALA A 196 -14.43 -0.61 12.98
CA ALA A 196 -14.32 -0.57 14.44
C ALA A 196 -12.88 -0.69 14.97
N LYS A 197 -11.97 -1.29 14.20
CA LYS A 197 -10.57 -1.51 14.62
C LYS A 197 -9.65 -0.45 14.04
N ASP A 198 -8.77 0.06 14.88
CA ASP A 198 -7.69 0.95 14.47
C ASP A 198 -6.73 0.26 13.49
N ARG A 199 -6.19 1.05 12.57
CA ARG A 199 -5.30 0.62 11.50
C ARG A 199 -3.97 1.36 11.61
N GLN A 200 -3.11 1.19 10.60
CA GLN A 200 -1.74 1.69 10.65
C GLN A 200 -1.65 3.19 10.98
N LEU A 201 -2.51 4.02 10.39
CA LEU A 201 -2.52 5.47 10.65
C LEU A 201 -2.96 5.80 12.08
N GLU A 202 -4.01 5.15 12.59
CA GLU A 202 -4.49 5.41 13.95
C GLU A 202 -3.49 4.91 15.01
N ILE A 203 -2.86 3.74 14.77
CA ILE A 203 -1.80 3.20 15.63
C ILE A 203 -0.58 4.14 15.62
N LEU A 204 -0.10 4.53 14.44
CA LEU A 204 1.05 5.42 14.31
C LEU A 204 0.81 6.79 14.95
N ARG A 205 -0.42 7.31 14.86
CA ARG A 205 -0.80 8.56 15.54
C ARG A 205 -0.80 8.42 17.05
N ALA A 206 -1.22 7.28 17.59
CA ALA A 206 -1.14 7.01 19.02
C ALA A 206 0.33 6.92 19.48
N GLU A 207 1.19 6.24 18.72
CA GLU A 207 2.63 6.18 18.97
C GLU A 207 3.29 7.57 18.91
N LEU A 208 2.93 8.39 17.91
CA LEU A 208 3.42 9.77 17.79
C LEU A 208 2.99 10.63 18.98
N ALA A 209 1.73 10.52 19.42
CA ALA A 209 1.24 11.26 20.58
C ALA A 209 2.01 10.87 21.86
N GLU A 210 2.34 9.58 22.03
CA GLU A 210 3.15 9.13 23.17
C GLU A 210 4.58 9.68 23.11
N LEU A 211 5.21 9.67 21.93
CA LEU A 211 6.55 10.22 21.75
C LEU A 211 6.57 11.74 21.99
N GLU A 212 5.59 12.48 21.46
CA GLU A 212 5.44 13.93 21.67
C GLU A 212 5.23 14.26 23.16
N GLN A 213 4.50 13.43 23.89
CA GLN A 213 4.38 13.59 25.34
C GLN A 213 5.73 13.40 26.05
N ARG A 214 6.50 12.36 25.70
CA ARG A 214 7.84 12.14 26.26
C ARG A 214 8.81 13.27 25.92
N GLN A 215 8.71 13.86 24.72
CA GLN A 215 9.48 15.04 24.33
C GLN A 215 9.14 16.24 25.22
N ALA A 216 7.85 16.47 25.49
CA ALA A 216 7.41 17.53 26.38
C ALA A 216 7.88 17.30 27.83
N ASP A 217 7.92 16.05 28.30
CA ASP A 217 8.49 15.68 29.60
C ASP A 217 10.00 15.98 29.66
N ALA A 218 10.75 15.57 28.64
CA ALA A 218 12.19 15.85 28.54
C ALA A 218 12.49 17.36 28.51
N ALA A 219 11.71 18.15 27.77
CA ALA A 219 11.84 19.61 27.75
C ALA A 219 11.61 20.24 29.13
N ARG A 220 10.67 19.70 29.93
CA ARG A 220 10.46 20.13 31.32
C ARG A 220 11.65 19.79 32.21
N HIS A 221 12.25 18.62 32.04
CA HIS A 221 13.43 18.20 32.79
C HIS A 221 14.65 19.07 32.46
N LEU A 222 14.84 19.41 31.18
CA LEU A 222 15.83 20.38 30.71
C LEU A 222 15.70 21.75 31.37
N ALA A 223 14.46 22.28 31.46
CA ALA A 223 14.20 23.55 32.12
C ALA A 223 14.52 23.49 33.63
N ALA A 224 14.16 22.37 34.29
CA ALA A 224 14.49 22.15 35.70
C ALA A 224 16.00 22.04 35.94
N ALA A 225 16.74 21.38 35.05
CA ALA A 225 18.20 21.29 35.12
C ALA A 225 18.87 22.66 35.00
N ALA A 226 18.38 23.52 34.09
CA ALA A 226 18.88 24.90 33.95
C ALA A 226 18.63 25.74 35.21
N GLU A 227 17.48 25.56 35.87
CA GLU A 227 17.18 26.22 37.15
C GLU A 227 18.13 25.75 38.27
N LEU A 228 18.37 24.44 38.38
CA LEU A 228 19.33 23.88 39.34
C LEU A 228 20.74 24.40 39.10
N HIS A 229 21.17 24.45 37.83
CA HIS A 229 22.47 24.98 37.47
C HIS A 229 22.65 26.44 37.94
N GLY A 230 21.62 27.27 37.77
CA GLY A 230 21.61 28.65 38.28
C GLY A 230 21.76 28.71 39.81
N ARG A 231 20.97 27.92 40.54
CA ARG A 231 21.05 27.84 42.02
C ARG A 231 22.41 27.36 42.51
N ILE A 232 23.01 26.37 41.85
CA ILE A 232 24.36 25.88 42.15
C ILE A 232 25.39 27.00 41.95
N GLY A 233 25.24 27.81 40.90
CA GLY A 233 26.08 28.98 40.65
C GLY A 233 26.01 30.01 41.79
N GLU A 234 24.79 30.42 42.17
CA GLU A 234 24.56 31.37 43.27
C GLU A 234 25.11 30.84 44.61
N LEU A 235 24.84 29.57 44.94
CA LEU A 235 25.30 28.96 46.19
C LEU A 235 26.83 28.83 46.24
N ARG A 236 27.48 28.55 45.11
CA ARG A 236 28.96 28.53 45.01
C ARG A 236 29.55 29.91 45.27
N GLU A 237 28.96 30.96 44.71
CA GLU A 237 29.41 32.34 44.92
C GLU A 237 29.26 32.75 46.40
N ASN A 238 28.09 32.46 47.00
CA ASN A 238 27.85 32.69 48.42
C ASN A 238 28.85 31.93 49.30
N LEU A 239 29.08 30.65 49.04
CA LEU A 239 30.06 29.84 49.78
C LEU A 239 31.49 30.38 49.64
N THR A 240 31.88 30.92 48.47
CA THR A 240 33.20 31.55 48.33
C THR A 240 33.34 32.80 49.20
N GLN A 241 32.29 33.61 49.30
CA GLN A 241 32.26 34.79 50.16
C GLN A 241 32.25 34.40 51.64
N GLU A 242 31.37 33.48 52.06
CA GLU A 242 31.26 32.98 53.43
C GLU A 242 32.58 32.35 53.91
N ARG A 243 33.27 31.59 53.06
CA ARG A 243 34.59 31.02 53.36
C ARG A 243 35.65 32.11 53.56
N SER A 244 35.68 33.13 52.70
CA SER A 244 36.58 34.28 52.85
C SER A 244 36.32 35.01 54.17
N ASP A 245 35.06 35.30 54.49
CA ASP A 245 34.67 36.01 55.69
C ASP A 245 34.96 35.19 56.96
N HIS A 246 34.74 33.87 56.92
CA HIS A 246 35.11 32.95 57.99
C HIS A 246 36.63 32.86 58.19
N GLU A 247 37.41 32.84 57.11
CA GLU A 247 38.87 32.83 57.20
C GLU A 247 39.43 34.14 57.75
N GLN A 248 38.92 35.28 57.27
CA GLN A 248 39.27 36.61 57.80
C GLN A 248 38.88 36.75 59.27
N GLY A 249 37.68 36.31 59.66
CA GLY A 249 37.22 36.29 61.05
C GLY A 249 38.09 35.41 61.95
N ARG A 250 38.49 34.23 61.48
CA ARG A 250 39.40 33.32 62.19
C ARG A 250 40.78 33.94 62.39
N GLN A 251 41.35 34.53 61.35
CA GLN A 251 42.65 35.20 61.41
C GLN A 251 42.60 36.41 62.37
N TYR A 252 41.51 37.18 62.34
CA TYR A 252 41.29 38.31 63.25
C TYR A 252 41.17 37.88 64.71
N LEU A 253 40.37 36.84 65.03
CA LEU A 253 40.24 36.33 66.40
C LEU A 253 41.57 35.75 66.92
N ALA A 254 42.32 35.02 66.09
CA ALA A 254 43.64 34.52 66.46
C ALA A 254 44.62 35.67 66.79
N TRP A 255 44.60 36.73 65.99
CA TRP A 255 45.37 37.94 66.24
C TRP A 255 44.91 38.67 67.52
N ALA A 256 43.60 38.83 67.74
CA ALA A 256 43.04 39.49 68.92
C ALA A 256 43.40 38.77 70.22
N HIS A 257 43.31 37.43 70.24
CA HIS A 257 43.79 36.59 71.35
C HIS A 257 45.27 36.79 71.63
N GLN A 258 46.10 36.84 70.59
CA GLN A 258 47.54 37.05 70.73
C GLN A 258 47.85 38.43 71.33
N GLN A 259 47.11 39.48 70.96
CA GLN A 259 47.28 40.82 71.50
C GLN A 259 46.80 40.93 72.96
N TRP A 260 45.64 40.37 73.30
CA TRP A 260 45.18 40.34 74.70
C TRP A 260 46.10 39.53 75.62
N ARG A 261 46.69 38.43 75.14
CA ARG A 261 47.74 37.69 75.87
C ARG A 261 48.98 38.55 76.13
N ARG A 262 49.42 39.33 75.14
CA ARG A 262 50.55 40.26 75.27
C ARG A 262 50.27 41.39 76.25
N ILE A 263 49.07 41.97 76.20
CA ILE A 263 48.64 43.05 77.13
C ILE A 263 48.54 42.51 78.57
N GLY A 264 48.00 41.30 78.76
CA GLY A 264 47.91 40.66 80.09
C GLY A 264 49.25 40.20 80.67
N ALA A 265 50.27 39.98 79.84
CA ALA A 265 51.61 39.54 80.26
C ALA A 265 52.57 40.71 80.60
N GLY A 266 52.17 41.97 80.42
CA GLY A 266 52.98 43.14 80.79
C GLY A 266 54.24 43.34 79.93
N GLU A 267 54.25 42.88 78.67
CA GLU A 267 55.37 43.07 77.76
C GLU A 267 55.24 44.37 76.95
N ALA A 268 56.28 45.20 76.99
CA ALA A 268 56.38 46.42 76.19
C ALA A 268 56.64 46.11 74.70
N THR A 269 55.98 46.90 73.85
CA THR A 269 56.05 46.88 72.39
C THR A 269 57.48 46.97 71.83
N ALA A 270 57.85 45.99 71.01
CA ALA A 270 58.93 46.10 70.03
C ALA A 270 58.35 46.48 68.65
N VAL A 271 58.97 47.52 68.07
CA VAL A 271 58.77 48.13 66.75
C VAL A 271 59.11 47.11 65.63
N PRO A 272 58.54 47.24 64.40
CA PRO A 272 58.15 46.12 63.54
C PRO A 272 59.35 45.33 63.02
N PRO A 273 59.12 44.11 62.46
CA PRO A 273 60.15 43.47 61.66
C PRO A 273 60.58 44.44 60.57
N VAL A 274 61.89 44.62 60.45
CA VAL A 274 62.54 45.26 59.30
C VAL A 274 61.90 44.66 58.06
N VAL A 275 61.07 45.49 57.44
CA VAL A 275 60.53 45.28 56.10
C VAL A 275 61.75 44.97 55.24
N PRO A 276 61.80 43.84 54.52
CA PRO A 276 62.80 43.69 53.48
C PRO A 276 62.62 44.93 52.60
N SER A 277 63.64 45.79 52.50
CA SER A 277 63.59 47.17 51.95
C SER A 277 62.41 47.34 51.01
N ALA A 278 61.54 48.36 51.13
CA ALA A 278 60.26 48.46 50.39
C ALA A 278 60.28 47.87 48.95
N ASP A 279 61.39 48.07 48.23
CA ASP A 279 61.79 47.40 46.99
C ASP A 279 61.73 45.85 46.97
N VAL A 280 62.33 45.11 47.93
CA VAL A 280 62.32 43.64 48.03
C VAL A 280 60.94 43.10 48.43
N ALA A 281 60.20 43.77 49.32
CA ALA A 281 58.81 43.39 49.62
C ALA A 281 57.89 43.59 48.40
N ALA A 282 58.09 44.67 47.64
CA ALA A 282 57.40 44.93 46.39
C ALA A 282 57.74 43.87 45.33
N LEU A 283 59.02 43.53 45.15
CA LEU A 283 59.47 42.48 44.23
C LEU A 283 58.93 41.09 44.60
N LEU A 284 58.79 40.76 45.89
CA LEU A 284 58.18 39.50 46.33
C LEU A 284 56.66 39.45 46.04
N LYS A 285 55.96 40.57 46.23
CA LYS A 285 54.52 40.69 45.91
C LYS A 285 54.29 40.62 44.40
N GLU A 286 55.15 41.26 43.61
CA GLU A 286 55.13 41.23 42.14
C GLU A 286 55.42 39.82 41.61
N ARG A 287 56.40 39.11 42.19
CA ARG A 287 56.67 37.68 41.90
C ARG A 287 55.45 36.79 42.14
N GLU A 288 54.74 36.98 43.26
CA GLU A 288 53.55 36.17 43.55
C GLU A 288 52.35 36.50 42.66
N GLY A 289 52.22 37.77 42.23
CA GLY A 289 51.24 38.18 41.22
C GLY A 289 51.51 37.52 39.88
N LEU A 290 52.74 37.62 39.38
CA LEU A 290 53.15 37.01 38.11
C LEU A 290 53.03 35.47 38.12
N ARG A 291 53.33 34.79 39.24
CA ARG A 291 53.09 33.34 39.37
C ARG A 291 51.61 32.97 39.35
N ARG A 292 50.74 33.79 39.92
CA ARG A 292 49.27 33.60 39.82
C ARG A 292 48.81 33.77 38.38
N ASP A 293 49.26 34.82 37.70
CA ASP A 293 48.93 35.08 36.31
C ASP A 293 49.47 33.99 35.38
N TYR A 294 50.66 33.45 35.66
CA TYR A 294 51.22 32.31 34.94
C TYR A 294 50.34 31.06 35.08
N ARG A 295 49.90 30.71 36.30
CA ARG A 295 49.01 29.56 36.54
C ARG A 295 47.67 29.68 35.80
N GLN A 296 47.16 30.90 35.59
CA GLN A 296 45.93 31.13 34.81
C GLN A 296 46.09 30.84 33.31
N THR A 297 47.33 30.80 32.78
CA THR A 297 47.59 30.47 31.38
C THR A 297 47.39 28.98 31.07
N GLY A 298 47.47 28.10 32.08
CA GLY A 298 47.28 26.66 31.95
C GLY A 298 48.49 25.91 31.38
N LEU A 299 49.66 26.54 31.28
CA LEU A 299 50.90 25.96 30.75
C LEU A 299 51.83 25.48 31.88
N PRO A 300 52.61 24.41 31.68
CA PRO A 300 53.61 23.93 32.65
C PRO A 300 54.80 24.89 32.79
N ASP A 301 55.41 24.94 33.98
CA ASP A 301 56.60 25.75 34.32
C ASP A 301 57.76 24.84 34.74
N PRO A 302 58.91 24.82 34.03
CA PRO A 302 59.23 25.55 32.80
C PRO A 302 58.52 24.97 31.56
N ILE A 303 58.27 25.80 30.53
CA ILE A 303 57.68 25.36 29.26
C ILE A 303 58.62 24.36 28.58
N PRO A 304 58.20 23.10 28.32
CA PRO A 304 59.01 22.13 27.60
C PRO A 304 59.36 22.66 26.19
N SER A 305 60.61 22.49 25.76
CA SER A 305 61.07 22.93 24.44
C SER A 305 60.32 22.27 23.28
N GLU A 306 59.69 21.13 23.52
CA GLU A 306 58.91 20.33 22.56
C GLU A 306 57.46 20.82 22.40
N LEU A 307 56.92 21.60 23.34
CA LEU A 307 55.52 22.02 23.33
C LEU A 307 55.16 23.01 22.21
N PRO A 308 55.95 24.07 21.92
CA PRO A 308 55.66 24.99 20.82
C PRO A 308 55.56 24.35 19.43
N PRO A 309 56.49 23.50 18.97
CA PRO A 309 56.37 22.86 17.66
C PRO A 309 55.20 21.87 17.62
N LEU A 310 54.89 21.17 18.73
CA LEU A 310 53.71 20.30 18.80
C LEU A 310 52.40 21.06 18.60
N LEU A 311 52.24 22.22 19.23
CA LEU A 311 51.06 23.08 19.05
C LEU A 311 50.89 23.58 17.60
N GLU A 312 51.99 23.96 16.94
CA GLU A 312 51.96 24.37 15.53
C GLU A 312 51.59 23.21 14.60
N THR A 313 52.14 22.02 14.82
CA THR A 313 51.79 20.83 14.02
C THR A 313 50.34 20.40 14.21
N ALA A 314 49.80 20.50 15.42
CA ALA A 314 48.40 20.16 15.72
C ALA A 314 47.41 21.11 15.03
N ASP A 315 47.69 22.41 14.99
CA ASP A 315 46.86 23.39 14.28
C ASP A 315 46.91 23.15 12.75
N GLY A 316 48.10 22.86 12.21
CA GLY A 316 48.29 22.51 10.79
C GLY A 316 47.45 21.30 10.36
N ILE A 317 47.45 20.21 11.15
CA ILE A 317 46.66 19.01 10.85
C ILE A 317 45.17 19.26 11.00
N ARG A 318 44.74 20.10 11.96
CA ARG A 318 43.31 20.47 12.10
C ARG A 318 42.83 21.29 10.91
N GLN A 319 43.64 22.22 10.40
CA GLN A 319 43.33 22.96 9.18
C GLN A 319 43.26 22.03 7.96
N GLU A 320 44.19 21.07 7.84
CA GLU A 320 44.17 20.02 6.83
C GLU A 320 42.85 19.22 6.88
N LEU A 321 42.42 18.77 8.06
CA LEU A 321 41.15 18.04 8.24
C LEU A 321 39.91 18.87 7.86
N VAL A 322 39.91 20.18 8.11
CA VAL A 322 38.83 21.08 7.69
C VAL A 322 38.79 21.20 6.17
N THR A 323 39.95 21.31 5.51
CA THR A 323 40.03 21.36 4.04
C THR A 323 39.52 20.06 3.41
N ILE A 324 40.00 18.91 3.88
CA ILE A 324 39.56 17.57 3.46
C ILE A 324 38.05 17.40 3.68
N GLY A 325 37.51 17.83 4.82
CA GLY A 325 36.07 17.78 5.11
C GLY A 325 35.22 18.61 4.14
N SER A 326 35.72 19.78 3.72
CA SER A 326 35.06 20.62 2.73
C SER A 326 35.06 19.98 1.33
N GLU A 327 36.15 19.31 0.95
CA GLU A 327 36.28 18.58 -0.31
C GLU A 327 35.38 17.36 -0.36
N ALA A 328 35.32 16.57 0.73
CA ALA A 328 34.39 15.45 0.88
C ALA A 328 32.93 15.90 0.71
N THR A 329 32.57 17.04 1.31
CA THR A 329 31.22 17.62 1.20
C THR A 329 30.91 18.05 -0.24
N ARG A 330 31.89 18.66 -0.93
CA ARG A 330 31.76 19.05 -2.34
C ARG A 330 31.57 17.84 -3.26
N LEU A 331 32.33 16.77 -3.06
CA LEU A 331 32.19 15.51 -3.81
C LEU A 331 30.82 14.86 -3.57
N ARG A 332 30.34 14.86 -2.32
CA ARG A 332 29.00 14.35 -1.99
C ARG A 332 27.87 15.15 -2.66
N GLN A 333 27.99 16.48 -2.69
CA GLN A 333 27.05 17.33 -3.43
C GLN A 333 27.12 17.09 -4.94
N ALA A 334 28.30 16.84 -5.50
CA ALA A 334 28.47 16.51 -6.91
C ALA A 334 27.81 15.16 -7.26
N GLN A 335 27.89 14.16 -6.37
CA GLN A 335 27.21 12.87 -6.54
C GLN A 335 25.68 13.01 -6.50
N LEU A 336 25.13 13.84 -5.60
CA LEU A 336 23.68 14.09 -5.49
C LEU A 336 23.09 14.79 -6.73
N LYS A 337 23.89 15.60 -7.43
CA LYS A 337 23.48 16.30 -8.67
C LYS A 337 23.43 15.41 -9.91
N LEU A 338 23.89 14.16 -9.83
CA LEU A 338 23.85 13.24 -10.97
C LEU A 338 22.44 12.65 -11.15
N PRO A 339 21.81 12.82 -12.34
CA PRO A 339 20.47 12.32 -12.58
C PRO A 339 20.44 10.78 -12.59
N ARG A 340 19.46 10.19 -11.89
CA ARG A 340 19.17 8.75 -11.96
C ARG A 340 18.33 8.46 -13.20
N LEU A 341 18.92 7.81 -14.21
CA LEU A 341 18.17 7.34 -15.37
C LEU A 341 17.34 6.10 -14.99
N PRO A 342 16.00 6.11 -15.18
CA PRO A 342 15.13 4.99 -14.85
C PRO A 342 15.18 3.93 -15.97
N TRP A 343 16.26 3.15 -16.02
CA TRP A 343 16.52 2.14 -17.05
C TRP A 343 15.38 1.11 -17.20
N VAL A 344 14.72 0.75 -16.09
CA VAL A 344 13.60 -0.20 -16.09
C VAL A 344 12.39 0.38 -16.81
N ALA A 345 12.06 1.66 -16.57
CA ALA A 345 10.93 2.34 -17.22
C ALA A 345 11.19 2.58 -18.71
N LEU A 346 12.43 2.92 -19.07
CA LEU A 346 12.82 3.07 -20.47
C LEU A 346 12.81 1.72 -21.22
N GLY A 347 13.24 0.65 -20.55
CA GLY A 347 13.21 -0.72 -21.11
C GLY A 347 11.79 -1.22 -21.36
N SER A 348 10.86 -0.98 -20.43
CA SER A 348 9.45 -1.37 -20.59
C SER A 348 8.74 -0.59 -21.69
N ILE A 349 8.96 0.72 -21.80
CA ILE A 349 8.41 1.53 -22.91
C ILE A 349 8.89 1.00 -24.27
N SER A 350 10.16 0.60 -24.36
CA SER A 350 10.75 0.08 -25.59
C SER A 350 10.18 -1.30 -25.96
N ALA A 351 9.99 -2.18 -24.96
CA ALA A 351 9.35 -3.47 -25.17
C ALA A 351 7.91 -3.33 -25.66
N ILE A 352 7.15 -2.39 -25.09
CA ILE A 352 5.78 -2.07 -25.52
C ILE A 352 5.77 -1.54 -26.96
N ALA A 353 6.69 -0.64 -27.31
CA ALA A 353 6.79 -0.10 -28.67
C ALA A 353 7.13 -1.18 -29.72
N ILE A 354 8.01 -2.14 -29.38
CA ILE A 354 8.33 -3.28 -30.24
C ILE A 354 7.12 -4.21 -30.40
N LEU A 355 6.40 -4.51 -29.31
CA LEU A 355 5.20 -5.33 -29.34
C LEU A 355 4.10 -4.71 -30.20
N LEU A 356 3.89 -3.40 -30.08
CA LEU A 356 2.95 -2.63 -30.89
C LEU A 356 3.35 -2.61 -32.37
N ALA A 357 4.65 -2.47 -32.66
CA ALA A 357 5.17 -2.52 -34.04
C ALA A 357 4.98 -3.92 -34.67
N LEU A 358 5.24 -4.99 -33.91
CA LEU A 358 5.03 -6.38 -34.35
C LEU A 358 3.55 -6.70 -34.57
N SER A 359 2.66 -6.19 -33.71
CA SER A 359 1.21 -6.36 -33.91
C SER A 359 0.70 -5.58 -35.13
N ALA A 360 1.19 -4.35 -35.34
CA ALA A 360 0.79 -3.52 -36.49
C ALA A 360 1.27 -4.11 -37.82
N ALA A 361 2.46 -4.72 -37.84
CA ALA A 361 3.00 -5.43 -39.00
C ALA A 361 2.13 -6.62 -39.46
N TRP A 362 1.35 -7.24 -38.55
CA TRP A 362 0.49 -8.38 -38.86
C TRP A 362 -0.88 -7.97 -39.42
N LEU A 363 -1.29 -6.72 -39.19
CA LEU A 363 -2.66 -6.25 -39.41
C LEU A 363 -2.82 -5.31 -40.63
N PHE A 364 -1.74 -4.76 -41.18
CA PHE A 364 -1.83 -3.65 -42.16
C PHE A 364 -0.89 -3.81 -43.38
N PRO A 365 -1.10 -3.06 -44.50
CA PRO A 365 -0.46 -3.31 -45.81
C PRO A 365 1.02 -2.90 -45.91
N ASP A 366 1.71 -3.35 -46.97
CA ASP A 366 3.18 -3.25 -47.15
C ASP A 366 3.81 -1.85 -47.02
N TRP A 367 3.07 -0.77 -47.28
CA TRP A 367 3.57 0.61 -47.15
C TRP A 367 3.82 1.02 -45.68
N LEU A 368 3.21 0.33 -44.71
CA LEU A 368 3.42 0.58 -43.29
C LEU A 368 4.79 0.13 -42.80
N TRP A 369 5.46 -0.79 -43.49
CA TRP A 369 6.84 -1.17 -43.17
C TRP A 369 7.82 -0.01 -43.35
N ALA A 370 7.60 0.88 -44.31
CA ALA A 370 8.42 2.07 -44.50
C ALA A 370 8.26 3.05 -43.32
N VAL A 371 7.02 3.24 -42.84
CA VAL A 371 6.73 4.08 -41.66
C VAL A 371 7.33 3.47 -40.40
N LEU A 372 7.13 2.17 -40.17
CA LEU A 372 7.71 1.45 -39.03
C LEU A 372 9.25 1.47 -39.04
N ALA A 373 9.89 1.36 -40.21
CA ALA A 373 11.34 1.47 -40.34
C ALA A 373 11.87 2.87 -39.96
N THR A 374 11.17 3.94 -40.35
CA THR A 374 11.54 5.31 -39.96
C THR A 374 11.38 5.54 -38.45
N VAL A 375 10.28 5.05 -37.86
CA VAL A 375 10.03 5.13 -36.40
C VAL A 375 11.08 4.32 -35.63
N ALA A 376 11.42 3.12 -36.10
CA ALA A 376 12.48 2.31 -35.51
C ALA A 376 13.86 2.99 -35.59
N GLY A 377 14.16 3.70 -36.68
CA GLY A 377 15.40 4.49 -36.82
C GLY A 377 15.46 5.68 -35.84
N VAL A 378 14.35 6.40 -35.65
CA VAL A 378 14.26 7.51 -34.68
C VAL A 378 14.36 6.98 -33.24
N LEU A 379 13.71 5.86 -32.93
CA LEU A 379 13.82 5.23 -31.62
C LEU A 379 15.23 4.70 -31.35
N GLY A 380 15.87 4.08 -32.34
CA GLY A 380 17.25 3.58 -32.23
C GLY A 380 18.28 4.70 -32.03
N THR A 381 18.14 5.84 -32.73
CA THR A 381 19.01 7.01 -32.52
C THR A 381 18.80 7.65 -31.15
N CYS A 382 17.55 7.75 -30.69
CA CYS A 382 17.22 8.21 -29.35
C CYS A 382 17.80 7.28 -28.27
N TRP A 383 17.71 5.96 -28.48
CA TRP A 383 18.29 4.95 -27.60
C TRP A 383 19.82 5.04 -27.55
N GLY A 384 20.48 5.23 -28.70
CA GLY A 384 21.92 5.45 -28.77
C GLY A 384 22.38 6.68 -27.98
N LEU A 385 21.63 7.79 -28.03
CA LEU A 385 21.90 8.99 -27.25
C LEU A 385 21.69 8.78 -25.75
N LEU A 386 20.66 8.03 -25.35
CA LEU A 386 20.39 7.68 -23.96
C LEU A 386 21.44 6.73 -23.39
N LEU A 387 21.85 5.70 -24.14
CA LEU A 387 22.95 4.81 -23.79
C LEU A 387 24.27 5.57 -23.64
N ARG A 388 24.55 6.51 -24.55
CA ARG A 388 25.75 7.37 -24.47
C ARG A 388 25.71 8.26 -23.22
N LYS A 389 24.59 8.95 -22.95
CA LYS A 389 24.41 9.74 -21.73
C LYS A 389 24.51 8.87 -20.46
N GLY A 390 23.94 7.68 -20.50
CA GLY A 390 24.03 6.67 -19.46
C GLY A 390 25.46 6.26 -19.14
N ALA A 391 26.23 5.93 -20.18
CA ALA A 391 27.63 5.55 -20.06
C ALA A 391 28.49 6.71 -19.53
N THR A 392 28.26 7.94 -19.96
CA THR A 392 28.98 9.12 -19.45
C THR A 392 28.66 9.38 -17.97
N THR A 393 27.39 9.28 -17.57
CA THR A 393 26.98 9.46 -16.17
C THR A 393 27.55 8.35 -15.28
N ARG A 394 27.59 7.10 -15.77
CA ARG A 394 28.19 5.97 -15.06
C ARG A 394 29.70 6.14 -14.88
N ARG A 395 30.43 6.57 -15.92
CA ARG A 395 31.86 6.90 -15.82
C ARG A 395 32.11 8.02 -14.82
N ARG A 396 31.33 9.10 -14.90
CA ARG A 396 31.46 10.24 -13.98
C ARG A 396 31.17 9.86 -12.52
N ARG A 397 30.22 8.96 -12.30
CA ARG A 397 29.94 8.41 -10.97
C ARG A 397 31.10 7.56 -10.44
N GLN A 398 31.70 6.73 -11.28
CA GLN A 398 32.88 5.94 -10.90
C GLN A 398 34.10 6.82 -10.62
N GLU A 399 34.30 7.91 -11.36
CA GLU A 399 35.34 8.91 -11.08
C GLU A 399 35.13 9.57 -9.71
N LEU A 400 33.91 10.06 -9.43
CA LEU A 400 33.58 10.68 -8.13
C LEU A 400 33.64 9.69 -6.96
N GLU A 401 33.37 8.40 -7.19
CA GLU A 401 33.54 7.35 -6.18
C GLU A 401 35.02 7.05 -5.91
N LYS A 402 35.90 7.19 -6.91
CA LYS A 402 37.35 7.07 -6.72
C LYS A 402 37.92 8.28 -5.98
N GLU A 403 37.60 9.50 -6.45
CA GLU A 403 37.99 10.75 -5.78
C GLU A 403 37.51 10.77 -4.33
N GLY A 404 36.29 10.28 -4.06
CA GLY A 404 35.76 10.17 -2.70
C GLY A 404 36.56 9.22 -1.81
N ARG A 405 36.99 8.07 -2.32
CA ARG A 405 37.83 7.11 -1.57
C ARG A 405 39.22 7.65 -1.30
N GLU A 406 39.79 8.41 -2.23
CA GLU A 406 41.09 9.07 -2.04
C GLU A 406 41.02 10.10 -0.91
N VAL A 407 39.99 10.95 -0.91
CA VAL A 407 39.75 11.94 0.16
C VAL A 407 39.45 11.28 1.52
N GLU A 408 38.73 10.15 1.53
CA GLU A 408 38.50 9.38 2.75
C GLU A 408 39.80 8.78 3.31
N ALA A 409 40.67 8.23 2.44
CA ALA A 409 41.98 7.73 2.86
C ALA A 409 42.90 8.84 3.38
N GLU A 410 42.90 10.02 2.74
CA GLU A 410 43.62 11.20 3.23
C GLU A 410 43.12 11.65 4.61
N ARG A 411 41.80 11.62 4.82
CA ARG A 411 41.18 11.93 6.12
C ARG A 411 41.63 10.95 7.20
N GLU A 412 41.60 9.65 6.93
CA GLU A 412 42.04 8.61 7.87
C GLU A 412 43.52 8.80 8.23
N ALA A 413 44.39 9.03 7.24
CA ALA A 413 45.81 9.30 7.48
C ALA A 413 46.06 10.59 8.29
N ALA A 414 45.25 11.64 8.11
CA ALA A 414 45.32 12.86 8.91
C ALA A 414 44.80 12.66 10.35
N GLN A 415 43.79 11.80 10.55
CA GLN A 415 43.28 11.42 11.87
C GLN A 415 44.29 10.57 12.65
N GLU A 416 44.98 9.63 12.00
CA GLU A 416 46.07 8.87 12.62
C GLU A 416 47.23 9.77 13.07
N ARG A 417 47.61 10.75 12.23
CA ARG A 417 48.62 11.76 12.59
C ARG A 417 48.20 12.61 13.80
N LEU A 418 46.91 12.96 13.90
CA LEU A 418 46.37 13.68 15.06
C LEU A 418 46.37 12.81 16.31
N ALA A 419 45.96 11.55 16.21
CA ALA A 419 45.98 10.61 17.34
C ALA A 419 47.40 10.39 17.89
N ALA A 420 48.40 10.30 17.01
CA ALA A 420 49.81 10.22 17.43
C ALA A 420 50.29 11.50 18.16
N LEU A 421 49.75 12.67 17.81
CA LEU A 421 50.03 13.91 18.54
C LEU A 421 49.30 13.97 19.87
N ASP A 422 48.07 13.46 19.95
CA ASP A 422 47.32 13.38 21.20
C ASP A 422 48.07 12.51 22.22
N GLU A 423 48.65 11.38 21.79
CA GLU A 423 49.57 10.57 22.61
C GLU A 423 50.81 11.36 23.09
N ALA A 424 51.37 12.23 22.23
CA ALA A 424 52.49 13.09 22.60
C ALA A 424 52.09 14.18 23.63
N PHE A 425 50.87 14.72 23.56
CA PHE A 425 50.34 15.62 24.58
C PHE A 425 50.11 14.91 25.93
N GLU A 426 49.57 13.69 25.89
CA GLU A 426 49.37 12.88 27.10
C GLU A 426 50.71 12.50 27.76
N ALA A 427 51.75 12.20 26.97
CA ALA A 427 53.10 11.95 27.48
C ALA A 427 53.71 13.16 28.22
N LEU A 428 53.27 14.38 27.86
CA LEU A 428 53.62 15.63 28.55
C LEU A 428 52.68 15.96 29.73
N GLY A 429 51.70 15.09 30.04
CA GLY A 429 50.72 15.30 31.09
C GLY A 429 49.67 16.38 30.78
N LEU A 430 49.49 16.70 29.49
CA LEU A 430 48.54 17.71 29.00
C LEU A 430 47.33 17.01 28.38
N SER A 431 46.15 17.62 28.49
CA SER A 431 44.94 17.07 27.89
C SER A 431 44.89 17.38 26.38
N PRO A 432 44.57 16.39 25.53
CA PRO A 432 44.55 16.52 24.06
C PRO A 432 43.31 17.27 23.52
N SER A 433 42.47 17.84 24.39
CA SER A 433 41.24 18.52 23.99
C SER A 433 41.48 19.66 23.00
N ALA A 434 40.67 19.72 21.92
CA ALA A 434 40.81 20.73 20.87
C ALA A 434 40.70 22.18 21.39
N VAL A 435 39.82 22.39 22.37
CA VAL A 435 39.60 23.69 23.01
C VAL A 435 40.80 24.08 23.87
N GLU A 436 41.41 23.11 24.56
CA GLU A 436 42.55 23.35 25.44
C GLU A 436 43.82 23.60 24.64
N VAL A 437 44.06 22.86 23.56
CA VAL A 437 45.17 23.10 22.62
C VAL A 437 45.10 24.50 22.00
N ALA A 438 43.91 24.93 21.55
CA ALA A 438 43.72 26.28 21.02
C ALA A 438 43.91 27.39 22.09
N ARG A 439 43.48 27.13 23.33
CA ARG A 439 43.70 28.02 24.48
C ARG A 439 45.18 28.13 24.84
N MET A 440 45.91 27.01 24.86
CA MET A 440 47.35 26.95 25.11
C MET A 440 48.13 27.72 24.03
N GLN A 441 47.80 27.52 22.76
CA GLN A 441 48.42 28.24 21.64
C GLN A 441 48.24 29.76 21.76
N LYS A 442 47.02 30.22 22.07
CA LYS A 442 46.73 31.65 22.27
C LYS A 442 47.44 32.26 23.48
N ASN A 443 47.69 31.46 24.52
CA ASN A 443 48.32 31.91 25.75
C ASN A 443 49.85 31.73 25.76
N LEU A 444 50.44 31.07 24.77
CA LEU A 444 51.86 30.73 24.72
C LEU A 444 52.77 31.97 24.77
N GLU A 445 52.47 32.99 23.94
CA GLU A 445 53.24 34.24 23.94
C GLU A 445 53.12 35.00 25.27
N ARG A 446 51.91 34.99 25.86
CA ARG A 446 51.66 35.62 27.15
C ARG A 446 52.44 34.91 28.26
N ALA A 447 52.47 33.58 28.26
CA ALA A 447 53.21 32.78 29.22
C ALA A 447 54.73 32.98 29.10
N ARG A 448 55.27 33.02 27.87
CA ARG A 448 56.69 33.34 27.63
C ARG A 448 57.09 34.70 28.23
N ARG A 449 56.30 35.75 27.97
CA ARG A 449 56.55 37.10 28.53
C ARG A 449 56.52 37.11 30.06
N ILE A 450 55.55 36.43 30.68
CA ILE A 450 55.46 36.32 32.15
C ILE A 450 56.66 35.54 32.71
N GLY A 451 57.10 34.47 32.03
CA GLY A 451 58.27 33.70 32.43
C GLY A 451 59.56 34.51 32.39
N GLU A 452 59.78 35.31 31.34
CA GLU A 452 60.93 36.23 31.23
C GLU A 452 60.93 37.28 32.35
N GLN A 453 59.75 37.83 32.69
CA GLN A 453 59.59 38.79 33.81
C GLN A 453 59.87 38.13 35.16
N LEU A 454 59.40 36.90 35.39
CA LEU A 454 59.70 36.13 36.60
C LEU A 454 61.20 35.87 36.74
N GLN A 455 61.88 35.50 35.66
CA GLN A 455 63.31 35.24 35.66
C GLN A 455 64.14 36.52 35.93
N ALA A 456 63.71 37.66 35.39
CA ALA A 456 64.32 38.96 35.69
C ALA A 456 64.21 39.33 37.18
N ILE A 457 63.02 39.14 37.78
CA ILE A 457 62.77 39.40 39.20
C ILE A 457 63.55 38.43 40.10
N GLU A 458 63.63 37.14 39.72
CA GLU A 458 64.39 36.14 40.48
C GLU A 458 65.90 36.43 40.49
N ASN A 459 66.46 36.89 39.37
CA ASN A 459 67.85 37.34 39.28
C ASN A 459 68.11 38.59 40.14
N GLU A 460 67.16 39.52 40.18
CA GLU A 460 67.26 40.74 40.99
C GLU A 460 67.15 40.48 42.50
N LEU A 461 66.33 39.50 42.90
CA LEU A 461 66.24 39.01 44.28
C LEU A 461 67.51 38.26 44.72
N GLN A 462 68.15 37.51 43.82
CA GLN A 462 69.41 36.81 44.10
C GLN A 462 70.59 37.77 44.28
N LEU A 463 70.67 38.86 43.50
CA LEU A 463 71.72 39.88 43.67
C LEU A 463 71.61 40.65 44.99
N ARG A 464 70.39 40.82 45.53
CA ARG A 464 70.11 41.62 46.72
C ARG A 464 70.17 40.82 48.04
N SER A 465 70.42 39.51 48.00
CA SER A 465 70.42 38.62 49.17
C SER A 465 71.78 37.94 49.41
N ALA A 466 72.79 38.71 49.85
CA ALA A 466 74.03 38.19 50.44
C ALA A 466 74.14 38.58 51.94
N PRO A 467 74.70 37.75 52.84
CA PRO A 467 74.50 37.90 54.29
C PRO A 467 75.52 38.85 54.95
N ALA A 468 75.07 39.64 55.92
CA ALA A 468 75.93 40.34 56.88
C ALA A 468 75.49 40.07 58.32
N SER A 469 76.45 39.66 59.15
CA SER A 469 76.32 39.26 60.57
C SER A 469 76.36 40.49 61.53
N PRO A 470 76.28 40.34 62.88
CA PRO A 470 75.32 41.08 63.70
C PRO A 470 75.95 42.16 64.62
N GLY A 471 75.13 43.09 65.12
CA GLY A 471 75.56 44.06 66.14
C GLY A 471 74.41 44.80 66.84
N SER A 472 74.08 44.33 68.05
CA SER A 472 73.79 45.09 69.29
C SER A 472 73.27 46.55 69.20
N ALA A 473 72.11 46.85 69.82
CA ALA A 473 72.04 47.54 71.12
C ALA A 473 70.64 48.13 71.47
N ALA A 474 70.27 47.91 72.73
CA ALA A 474 69.60 48.83 73.68
C ALA A 474 68.09 49.16 73.58
N VAL A 475 67.47 48.88 74.72
CA VAL A 475 66.07 49.03 75.16
C VAL A 475 65.81 50.43 75.72
N VAL A 476 64.63 51.02 75.47
CA VAL A 476 63.90 51.87 76.44
C VAL A 476 62.39 51.62 76.28
N ALA A 477 61.72 51.38 77.42
CA ALA A 477 60.33 50.98 77.54
C ALA A 477 59.36 52.17 77.68
N ALA A 478 58.15 52.03 77.12
CA ALA A 478 56.95 52.77 77.51
C ALA A 478 55.69 51.88 77.30
N SER A 479 54.76 51.88 78.26
CA SER A 479 53.54 51.05 78.29
C SER A 479 52.60 51.30 77.11
N PRO A 480 51.98 50.24 76.53
CA PRO A 480 51.08 50.38 75.39
C PRO A 480 49.61 50.62 75.81
N ALA A 481 48.95 51.57 75.15
CA ALA A 481 47.49 51.59 75.05
C ALA A 481 47.04 50.51 74.04
N PRO A 482 45.85 49.89 74.22
CA PRO A 482 45.35 48.92 73.26
C PRO A 482 45.15 49.58 71.88
N PRO A 483 45.46 48.88 70.77
CA PRO A 483 45.24 49.41 69.43
C PRO A 483 43.75 49.66 69.18
N ALA A 484 43.41 50.76 68.50
CA ALA A 484 42.04 51.28 68.36
C ALA A 484 41.02 50.31 67.71
N ASN A 485 41.49 49.23 67.05
CA ASN A 485 40.66 48.25 66.35
C ASN A 485 40.56 46.90 67.10
N LEU A 486 40.97 46.85 68.37
CA LEU A 486 40.92 45.63 69.18
C LEU A 486 39.52 45.47 69.83
N LEU A 487 38.83 44.37 69.55
CA LEU A 487 37.58 44.02 70.21
C LEU A 487 37.77 43.90 71.74
N PRO A 488 36.85 44.44 72.57
CA PRO A 488 36.90 44.30 74.03
C PRO A 488 36.90 42.83 74.47
N LEU A 489 37.63 42.50 75.53
CA LEU A 489 37.77 41.12 76.04
C LEU A 489 36.40 40.46 76.36
N ALA A 490 35.39 41.27 76.74
CA ALA A 490 34.03 40.79 77.04
C ALA A 490 33.23 40.36 75.80
N GLU A 491 33.59 40.84 74.60
CA GLU A 491 32.86 40.60 73.35
C GLU A 491 33.50 39.47 72.50
N LEU A 492 34.69 39.00 72.88
CA LEU A 492 35.40 37.90 72.18
C LEU A 492 34.62 36.56 72.17
N PRO A 493 34.00 36.11 73.29
CA PRO A 493 33.24 34.85 73.28
C PRO A 493 32.00 34.93 72.37
N GLU A 494 31.38 36.11 72.24
CA GLU A 494 30.26 36.31 71.32
C GLU A 494 30.71 36.27 69.85
N ALA A 495 31.87 36.86 69.54
CA ALA A 495 32.46 36.81 68.20
C ALA A 495 32.90 35.39 67.81
N GLU A 496 33.44 34.60 68.74
CA GLU A 496 33.74 33.17 68.56
C GLU A 496 32.47 32.37 68.27
N GLY A 497 31.39 32.60 69.05
CA GLY A 497 30.10 31.95 68.82
C GLY A 497 29.49 32.27 67.45
N ARG A 498 29.64 33.51 66.97
CA ARG A 498 29.21 33.90 65.60
C ARG A 498 30.05 33.22 64.52
N LEU A 499 31.37 33.08 64.73
CA LEU A 499 32.25 32.39 63.78
C LEU A 499 31.94 30.88 63.71
N GLU A 500 31.67 30.24 64.85
CA GLU A 500 31.23 28.83 64.88
C GLU A 500 29.88 28.63 64.21
N ALA A 501 28.93 29.56 64.39
CA ALA A 501 27.65 29.53 63.70
C ALA A 501 27.82 29.66 62.18
N LEU A 502 28.68 30.57 61.72
CA LEU A 502 29.04 30.72 60.30
C LEU A 502 29.69 29.43 59.75
N GLY A 503 30.57 28.79 60.52
CA GLY A 503 31.17 27.50 60.14
C GLY A 503 30.15 26.37 59.98
N ARG A 504 29.09 26.32 60.81
CA ARG A 504 27.99 25.36 60.65
C ARG A 504 27.14 25.66 59.41
N GLN A 505 26.85 26.93 59.14
CA GLN A 505 26.12 27.36 57.94
C GLN A 505 26.88 26.98 56.66
N ILE A 506 28.19 27.19 56.62
CA ILE A 506 29.04 26.76 55.49
C ILE A 506 28.92 25.25 55.27
N ALA A 507 28.97 24.43 56.33
CA ALA A 507 28.84 22.98 56.21
C ALA A 507 27.44 22.55 55.73
N GLU A 508 26.37 23.25 56.14
CA GLU A 508 25.00 23.01 55.67
C GLU A 508 24.86 23.36 54.18
N HIS A 509 25.36 24.53 53.76
CA HIS A 509 25.37 24.96 52.35
C HIS A 509 26.24 24.04 51.47
N GLU A 510 27.35 23.51 51.98
CA GLU A 510 28.18 22.52 51.26
C GLU A 510 27.45 21.20 51.04
N ALA A 511 26.69 20.73 52.04
CA ALA A 511 25.87 19.53 51.91
C ALA A 511 24.69 19.73 50.93
N GLU A 512 24.08 20.92 50.93
CA GLU A 512 23.05 21.30 49.96
C GLU A 512 23.61 21.38 48.53
N LEU A 513 24.79 21.98 48.36
CA LEU A 513 25.47 22.05 47.07
C LEU A 513 25.71 20.66 46.47
N LEU A 514 26.19 19.71 47.28
CA LEU A 514 26.41 18.33 46.84
C LEU A 514 25.11 17.67 46.35
N ARG A 515 24.01 17.83 47.10
CA ARG A 515 22.70 17.29 46.69
C ARG A 515 22.18 17.90 45.38
N LEU A 516 22.35 19.20 45.21
CA LEU A 516 21.93 19.89 43.98
C LEU A 516 22.76 19.43 42.78
N VAL A 517 24.08 19.25 42.94
CA VAL A 517 24.97 18.75 41.89
C VAL A 517 24.62 17.31 41.49
N GLU A 518 24.31 16.43 42.45
CA GLU A 518 23.85 15.07 42.16
C GLU A 518 22.51 15.07 41.40
N ALA A 519 21.57 15.93 41.79
CA ALA A 519 20.29 16.08 41.11
C ALA A 519 20.44 16.64 39.68
N GLU A 520 21.35 17.60 39.47
CA GLU A 520 21.67 18.14 38.15
C GLU A 520 22.30 17.05 37.25
N ALA A 521 23.26 16.29 37.77
CA ALA A 521 23.92 15.21 37.03
C ALA A 521 22.95 14.11 36.59
N ALA A 522 21.97 13.77 37.44
CA ALA A 522 20.91 12.82 37.09
C ALA A 522 20.05 13.30 35.91
N LEU A 523 19.71 14.60 35.87
CA LEU A 523 18.92 15.19 34.78
C LEU A 523 19.74 15.40 33.49
N GLN A 524 21.04 15.66 33.59
CA GLN A 524 21.91 15.81 32.41
C GLN A 524 22.07 14.49 31.62
N GLY A 525 21.98 13.33 32.28
CA GLY A 525 21.98 12.03 31.59
C GLY A 525 20.80 11.85 30.62
N GLU A 526 19.69 12.56 30.84
CA GLU A 526 18.49 12.48 30.02
C GLU A 526 18.54 13.37 28.75
N LEU A 527 19.52 14.28 28.63
CA LEU A 527 19.67 15.15 27.44
C LEU A 527 19.97 14.35 26.17
N LEU A 528 20.88 13.38 26.24
CA LEU A 528 21.27 12.55 25.09
C LEU A 528 20.09 11.71 24.60
N ALA A 529 19.16 11.36 25.48
CA ALA A 529 17.92 10.67 25.12
C ALA A 529 16.94 11.59 24.38
N ALA A 530 16.94 12.90 24.66
CA ALA A 530 16.05 13.87 24.04
C ALA A 530 16.35 14.08 22.55
N GLU A 531 17.63 14.20 22.15
CA GLU A 531 18.01 14.34 20.72
C GLU A 531 17.62 13.11 19.90
N GLN A 532 17.75 11.92 20.48
CA GLN A 532 17.31 10.67 19.85
C GLN A 532 15.78 10.63 19.68
N LEU A 533 15.06 11.20 20.65
CA LEU A 533 13.60 11.29 20.64
C LEU A 533 13.09 12.21 19.52
N ASP A 534 13.75 13.35 19.31
CA ASP A 534 13.43 14.29 18.22
C ASP A 534 13.62 13.65 16.85
N ALA A 535 14.71 12.91 16.67
CA ALA A 535 14.99 12.19 15.43
C ALA A 535 13.93 11.10 15.16
N GLU A 536 13.49 10.37 16.18
CA GLU A 536 12.45 9.34 16.05
C GLU A 536 11.08 9.98 15.75
N ILE A 537 10.70 11.07 16.41
CA ILE A 537 9.47 11.82 16.09
C ILE A 537 9.48 12.29 14.63
N ALA A 538 10.59 12.87 14.17
CA ALA A 538 10.74 13.31 12.79
C ALA A 538 10.58 12.15 11.79
N ARG A 539 11.16 10.99 12.12
CA ARG A 539 11.00 9.76 11.32
C ARG A 539 9.56 9.29 11.26
N ARG A 540 8.87 9.22 12.41
CA ARG A 540 7.48 8.77 12.51
C ARG A 540 6.51 9.73 11.83
N ARG A 541 6.74 11.04 11.91
CA ARG A 541 5.97 12.04 11.14
C ARG A 541 6.16 11.90 9.63
N SER A 542 7.39 11.60 9.19
CA SER A 542 7.63 11.29 7.77
C SER A 542 6.90 10.02 7.33
N GLU A 543 6.83 9.00 8.19
CA GLU A 543 6.07 7.77 7.94
C GLU A 543 4.57 8.07 7.83
N GLU A 544 4.01 8.88 8.75
CA GLU A 544 2.61 9.30 8.71
C GLU A 544 2.29 10.04 7.40
N ALA A 545 3.13 10.98 6.98
CA ALA A 545 2.94 11.71 5.74
C ALA A 545 2.93 10.79 4.50
N GLN A 546 3.75 9.74 4.49
CA GLN A 546 3.76 8.75 3.41
C GLN A 546 2.48 7.91 3.40
N LEU A 547 2.03 7.45 4.58
CA LEU A 547 0.79 6.67 4.70
C LEU A 547 -0.45 7.51 4.32
N LEU A 548 -0.50 8.79 4.74
CA LEU A 548 -1.55 9.73 4.34
C LEU A 548 -1.59 9.92 2.82
N ARG A 549 -0.44 10.14 2.19
CA ARG A 549 -0.35 10.25 0.73
C ARG A 549 -0.82 8.97 0.04
N ARG A 550 -0.45 7.80 0.56
CA ARG A 550 -0.90 6.51 0.00
C ARG A 550 -2.41 6.33 0.16
N ARG A 551 -2.97 6.67 1.33
CA ARG A 551 -4.43 6.67 1.57
C ARG A 551 -5.15 7.52 0.54
N ASP A 552 -4.70 8.74 0.31
CA ASP A 552 -5.36 9.68 -0.61
C ASP A 552 -5.29 9.19 -2.06
N LEU A 553 -4.14 8.62 -2.46
CA LEU A 553 -3.99 8.01 -3.78
C LEU A 553 -4.91 6.80 -3.96
N LEU A 554 -5.04 5.95 -2.95
CA LEU A 554 -5.93 4.79 -2.99
C LEU A 554 -7.39 5.22 -3.08
N ALA A 555 -7.82 6.19 -2.26
CA ALA A 555 -9.18 6.74 -2.33
C ALA A 555 -9.48 7.30 -3.72
N LEU A 556 -8.60 8.14 -4.27
CA LEU A 556 -8.76 8.69 -5.61
C LEU A 556 -8.81 7.59 -6.68
N SER A 557 -7.98 6.55 -6.55
CA SER A 557 -7.95 5.44 -7.50
C SER A 557 -9.26 4.64 -7.47
N ILE A 558 -9.80 4.38 -6.27
CA ILE A 558 -11.09 3.71 -6.09
C ILE A 558 -12.21 4.55 -6.70
N ASP A 559 -12.26 5.84 -6.42
CA ASP A 559 -13.30 6.74 -6.95
C ASP A 559 -13.25 6.83 -8.48
N LEU A 560 -12.05 6.98 -9.06
CA LEU A 560 -11.88 7.03 -10.51
C LEU A 560 -12.26 5.71 -11.18
N LEU A 561 -11.84 4.58 -10.63
CA LEU A 561 -12.13 3.27 -11.19
C LEU A 561 -13.62 2.93 -11.06
N ALA A 562 -14.21 3.15 -9.89
CA ALA A 562 -15.64 2.94 -9.68
C ALA A 562 -16.49 3.84 -10.59
N GLY A 563 -16.12 5.11 -10.74
CA GLY A 563 -16.78 6.04 -11.65
C GLY A 563 -16.68 5.61 -13.11
N ALA A 564 -15.49 5.20 -13.56
CA ALA A 564 -15.28 4.74 -14.94
C ALA A 564 -16.05 3.44 -15.25
N VAL A 565 -16.10 2.50 -14.29
CA VAL A 565 -16.85 1.25 -14.42
C VAL A 565 -18.35 1.54 -14.53
N GLU A 566 -18.87 2.44 -13.70
CA GLU A 566 -20.28 2.84 -13.72
C GLU A 566 -20.66 3.51 -15.05
N GLU A 567 -19.84 4.47 -15.52
CA GLU A 567 -20.04 5.14 -16.80
C GLU A 567 -20.05 4.13 -17.97
N TYR A 568 -19.10 3.19 -17.96
CA TYR A 568 -19.01 2.13 -18.96
C TYR A 568 -20.25 1.21 -18.96
N HIS A 569 -20.73 0.79 -17.78
CA HIS A 569 -21.96 -0.01 -17.68
C HIS A 569 -23.18 0.74 -18.23
N GLN A 570 -23.37 1.99 -17.80
CA GLN A 570 -24.51 2.80 -18.25
C GLN A 570 -24.51 3.00 -19.76
N GLU A 571 -23.35 3.22 -20.38
CA GLU A 571 -23.26 3.36 -21.85
C GLU A 571 -23.69 2.08 -22.58
N HIS A 572 -23.26 0.91 -22.12
CA HIS A 572 -23.63 -0.39 -22.72
C HIS A 572 -25.11 -0.72 -22.50
N PHE A 573 -25.66 -0.45 -21.32
CA PHE A 573 -27.09 -0.63 -21.05
C PHE A 573 -27.97 0.32 -21.85
N ASN A 574 -27.55 1.57 -22.03
CA ASN A 574 -28.26 2.53 -22.86
C ASN A 574 -28.30 2.08 -24.32
N ARG A 575 -27.16 1.65 -24.89
CA ARG A 575 -27.11 1.09 -26.25
C ARG A 575 -27.99 -0.16 -26.39
N PHE A 576 -28.00 -1.04 -25.39
CA PHE A 576 -28.90 -2.20 -25.37
C PHE A 576 -30.38 -1.78 -25.34
N ALA A 577 -30.73 -0.82 -24.49
CA ALA A 577 -32.10 -0.31 -24.37
C ALA A 577 -32.59 0.37 -25.67
N GLU A 578 -31.71 1.05 -26.41
CA GLU A 578 -32.02 1.60 -27.73
C GLU A 578 -32.34 0.50 -28.76
N GLU A 579 -31.58 -0.60 -28.78
CA GLU A 579 -31.85 -1.77 -29.64
C GLU A 579 -33.22 -2.40 -29.33
N LEU A 580 -33.55 -2.52 -28.03
CA LEU A 580 -34.86 -2.98 -27.58
C LEU A 580 -35.96 -2.03 -28.03
N GLY A 581 -35.73 -0.72 -27.90
CA GLY A 581 -36.65 0.32 -28.34
C GLY A 581 -36.99 0.21 -29.83
N HIS A 582 -35.98 -0.02 -30.68
CA HIS A 582 -36.19 -0.23 -32.12
C HIS A 582 -37.06 -1.47 -32.39
N SER A 583 -36.75 -2.59 -31.75
CA SER A 583 -37.49 -3.85 -31.92
C SER A 583 -38.93 -3.74 -31.42
N LEU A 584 -39.14 -3.11 -30.26
CA LEU A 584 -40.47 -2.84 -29.70
C LEU A 584 -41.29 -1.90 -30.57
N ARG A 585 -40.66 -0.89 -31.18
CA ARG A 585 -41.33 0.03 -32.10
C ARG A 585 -41.94 -0.73 -33.27
N LEU A 586 -41.24 -1.71 -33.82
CA LEU A 586 -41.72 -2.55 -34.92
C LEU A 586 -42.90 -3.43 -34.46
N VAL A 587 -42.72 -4.22 -33.40
CA VAL A 587 -43.76 -5.16 -32.94
C VAL A 587 -45.03 -4.43 -32.50
N THR A 588 -44.89 -3.27 -31.84
CA THR A 588 -46.04 -2.57 -31.24
C THR A 588 -46.72 -1.57 -32.16
N GLY A 589 -46.22 -1.40 -33.40
CA GLY A 589 -46.73 -0.43 -34.37
C GLY A 589 -46.45 1.01 -33.96
N GLY A 590 -45.29 1.26 -33.34
CA GLY A 590 -44.85 2.58 -32.90
C GLY A 590 -45.37 3.04 -31.54
N ARG A 591 -46.18 2.22 -30.84
CA ARG A 591 -46.76 2.59 -29.54
C ARG A 591 -45.72 2.74 -28.42
N TYR A 592 -44.68 1.92 -28.45
CA TYR A 592 -43.58 1.95 -27.50
C TYR A 592 -42.26 1.91 -28.27
N ALA A 593 -41.39 2.88 -28.01
CA ALA A 593 -40.10 3.01 -28.71
C ALA A 593 -38.94 3.33 -27.75
N GLU A 594 -39.23 3.85 -26.57
CA GLU A 594 -38.21 4.19 -25.57
C GLU A 594 -38.27 3.19 -24.42
N VAL A 595 -37.14 2.55 -24.19
CA VAL A 595 -36.91 1.56 -23.14
C VAL A 595 -35.80 2.09 -22.25
N ARG A 596 -35.90 1.85 -20.95
CA ARG A 596 -34.81 2.03 -20.00
C ARG A 596 -34.52 0.67 -19.36
N CYS A 597 -33.25 0.31 -19.33
CA CYS A 597 -32.74 -0.85 -18.60
C CYS A 597 -32.05 -0.32 -17.33
N HIS A 598 -32.36 -0.93 -16.18
CA HIS A 598 -31.74 -0.61 -14.89
C HIS A 598 -30.65 -1.65 -14.56
N ASP A 599 -29.82 -1.39 -13.54
CA ASP A 599 -28.66 -2.25 -13.21
C ASP A 599 -29.03 -3.66 -12.75
N ASP A 600 -30.23 -3.82 -12.19
CA ASP A 600 -30.84 -5.10 -11.82
C ASP A 600 -31.42 -5.86 -13.03
N PHE A 601 -31.20 -5.33 -14.24
CA PHE A 601 -31.79 -5.81 -15.49
C PHE A 601 -33.32 -5.76 -15.52
N SER A 602 -33.93 -4.88 -14.70
CA SER A 602 -35.34 -4.53 -14.84
C SER A 602 -35.55 -3.51 -15.95
N PHE A 603 -36.77 -3.48 -16.51
CA PHE A 603 -37.10 -2.64 -17.65
C PHE A 603 -38.23 -1.67 -17.35
N SER A 604 -38.11 -0.46 -17.86
CA SER A 604 -39.17 0.54 -17.83
C SER A 604 -39.45 1.08 -19.24
N LEU A 605 -40.72 1.32 -19.53
CA LEU A 605 -41.16 1.87 -20.81
C LEU A 605 -41.75 3.27 -20.60
N ARG A 606 -41.57 4.14 -21.58
CA ARG A 606 -42.19 5.46 -21.59
C ARG A 606 -43.65 5.35 -22.06
N GLY A 607 -44.58 5.69 -21.17
CA GLY A 607 -46.03 5.63 -21.43
C GLY A 607 -46.58 6.86 -22.18
N LYS A 608 -47.90 6.88 -22.40
CA LYS A 608 -48.65 7.95 -23.12
C LYS A 608 -48.68 9.34 -22.44
N GLY A 609 -47.85 9.58 -21.43
CA GLY A 609 -47.75 10.85 -20.70
C GLY A 609 -46.31 11.23 -20.35
N ASN A 610 -45.33 10.73 -21.11
CA ASN A 610 -43.91 10.98 -20.88
C ASN A 610 -43.32 10.43 -19.56
N SER A 611 -44.12 9.74 -18.75
CA SER A 611 -43.64 9.11 -17.53
C SER A 611 -43.07 7.71 -17.81
N TRP A 612 -41.98 7.40 -17.11
CA TRP A 612 -41.41 6.06 -17.06
C TRP A 612 -42.26 5.20 -16.13
N GLN A 613 -42.68 4.03 -16.62
CA GLN A 613 -43.41 3.04 -15.83
C GLN A 613 -42.67 1.70 -15.90
N PRO A 614 -42.61 0.93 -14.80
CA PRO A 614 -42.09 -0.43 -14.81
C PRO A 614 -42.86 -1.33 -15.78
N LEU A 615 -42.16 -2.28 -16.42
CA LEU A 615 -42.72 -3.18 -17.44
C LEU A 615 -43.94 -3.97 -16.92
N GLU A 616 -43.95 -4.31 -15.64
CA GLU A 616 -44.99 -5.09 -14.95
C GLU A 616 -46.35 -4.39 -14.94
N ARG A 617 -46.38 -3.06 -15.15
CA ARG A 617 -47.62 -2.27 -15.19
C ARG A 617 -48.30 -2.26 -16.56
N PHE A 618 -47.66 -2.79 -17.60
CA PHE A 618 -48.21 -2.79 -18.95
C PHE A 618 -49.08 -4.02 -19.24
N SER A 619 -49.83 -3.98 -20.35
CA SER A 619 -50.65 -5.12 -20.76
C SER A 619 -49.79 -6.36 -21.04
N ARG A 620 -50.33 -7.56 -20.78
CA ARG A 620 -49.63 -8.84 -20.98
C ARG A 620 -49.01 -8.99 -22.37
N GLY A 621 -49.74 -8.62 -23.43
CA GLY A 621 -49.19 -8.65 -24.79
C GLY A 621 -48.07 -7.62 -25.05
N THR A 622 -47.93 -6.57 -24.24
CA THR A 622 -46.82 -5.61 -24.32
C THR A 622 -45.61 -6.12 -23.55
N ILE A 623 -45.85 -6.75 -22.39
CA ILE A 623 -44.84 -7.49 -21.65
C ILE A 623 -44.22 -8.56 -22.56
N ASP A 624 -45.04 -9.43 -23.18
CA ASP A 624 -44.54 -10.50 -24.03
C ASP A 624 -43.78 -9.98 -25.27
N ALA A 625 -44.24 -8.87 -25.87
CA ALA A 625 -43.52 -8.22 -26.96
C ALA A 625 -42.14 -7.67 -26.53
N CYS A 626 -42.06 -7.08 -25.34
CA CYS A 626 -40.80 -6.60 -24.76
C CYS A 626 -39.87 -7.78 -24.46
N GLN A 627 -40.38 -8.85 -23.86
CA GLN A 627 -39.59 -10.03 -23.58
C GLN A 627 -39.08 -10.70 -24.85
N LEU A 628 -39.89 -10.76 -25.91
CA LEU A 628 -39.46 -11.23 -27.23
C LEU A 628 -38.29 -10.37 -27.74
N ALA A 629 -38.41 -9.04 -27.67
CA ALA A 629 -37.34 -8.12 -28.06
C ALA A 629 -36.05 -8.33 -27.25
N VAL A 630 -36.16 -8.48 -25.92
CA VAL A 630 -35.03 -8.75 -25.01
C VAL A 630 -34.32 -10.04 -25.40
N ARG A 631 -35.08 -11.14 -25.55
CA ARG A 631 -34.51 -12.45 -25.91
C ARG A 631 -33.85 -12.44 -27.29
N LEU A 632 -34.43 -11.74 -28.26
CA LEU A 632 -33.83 -11.57 -29.59
C LEU A 632 -32.51 -10.79 -29.53
N ALA A 633 -32.46 -9.69 -28.78
CA ALA A 633 -31.25 -8.91 -28.60
C ALA A 633 -30.15 -9.70 -27.86
N LEU A 634 -30.51 -10.41 -26.78
CA LEU A 634 -29.60 -11.30 -26.06
C LEU A 634 -29.11 -12.45 -26.95
N THR A 635 -29.98 -13.04 -27.76
CA THR A 635 -29.60 -14.08 -28.74
C THR A 635 -28.52 -13.57 -29.67
N ARG A 636 -28.66 -12.38 -30.25
CA ARG A 636 -27.64 -11.80 -31.15
C ARG A 636 -26.30 -11.60 -30.45
N ARG A 637 -26.32 -11.08 -29.22
CA ARG A 637 -25.11 -10.87 -28.40
C ARG A 637 -24.43 -12.18 -28.02
N LEU A 638 -25.21 -13.20 -27.67
CA LEU A 638 -24.70 -14.53 -27.32
C LEU A 638 -24.16 -15.27 -28.55
N ALA A 639 -24.92 -15.23 -29.65
CA ALA A 639 -24.57 -15.85 -30.91
C ALA A 639 -23.23 -15.33 -31.42
N ARG A 640 -22.97 -14.01 -31.34
CA ARG A 640 -21.87 -13.36 -32.06
C ARG A 640 -21.93 -13.80 -33.53
N ASP A 641 -20.94 -14.57 -34.02
CA ASP A 641 -20.88 -15.13 -35.37
C ASP A 641 -21.35 -16.61 -35.45
N ARG A 642 -21.96 -17.14 -34.39
CA ARG A 642 -22.44 -18.53 -34.32
C ARG A 642 -23.91 -18.62 -34.72
N HIS A 643 -24.21 -19.51 -35.66
CA HIS A 643 -25.59 -19.94 -35.91
C HIS A 643 -26.04 -20.88 -34.79
N LEU A 644 -26.90 -20.41 -33.88
CA LEU A 644 -27.47 -21.18 -32.75
C LEU A 644 -28.93 -21.58 -33.00
N PRO A 645 -29.40 -22.74 -32.48
CA PRO A 645 -30.82 -23.11 -32.51
C PRO A 645 -31.63 -22.35 -31.44
N LEU A 646 -32.76 -21.79 -31.85
CA LEU A 646 -33.68 -21.01 -31.02
C LEU A 646 -34.96 -21.81 -30.79
N ILE A 647 -35.40 -21.87 -29.54
CA ILE A 647 -36.51 -22.70 -29.11
C ILE A 647 -37.58 -21.80 -28.52
N LEU A 648 -38.77 -21.79 -29.10
CA LEU A 648 -39.84 -20.90 -28.72
C LEU A 648 -41.09 -21.69 -28.35
N ASP A 649 -41.50 -21.61 -27.08
CA ASP A 649 -42.68 -22.29 -26.53
C ASP A 649 -43.86 -21.32 -26.38
N ASP A 650 -44.78 -21.37 -27.35
CA ASP A 650 -45.95 -20.49 -27.44
C ASP A 650 -45.65 -18.97 -27.24
N PRO A 651 -44.62 -18.39 -27.89
CA PRO A 651 -44.17 -17.02 -27.63
C PRO A 651 -45.16 -15.93 -28.09
N LEU A 652 -46.15 -16.28 -28.94
CA LEU A 652 -47.05 -15.32 -29.58
C LEU A 652 -48.48 -15.34 -29.02
N VAL A 653 -48.77 -16.18 -28.03
CA VAL A 653 -50.14 -16.49 -27.59
C VAL A 653 -50.94 -15.27 -27.12
N ASN A 654 -50.30 -14.29 -26.48
CA ASN A 654 -50.95 -13.08 -25.96
C ASN A 654 -50.83 -11.87 -26.91
N LEU A 655 -50.34 -12.07 -28.13
CA LEU A 655 -50.17 -11.00 -29.11
C LEU A 655 -51.45 -10.82 -29.94
N ASP A 656 -51.82 -9.55 -30.18
CA ASP A 656 -52.88 -9.24 -31.15
C ASP A 656 -52.44 -9.60 -32.58
N ARG A 657 -53.39 -9.72 -33.52
CA ARG A 657 -53.10 -10.15 -34.90
C ARG A 657 -52.02 -9.31 -35.59
N PHE A 658 -51.98 -8.00 -35.32
CA PHE A 658 -50.99 -7.11 -35.90
C PHE A 658 -49.59 -7.39 -35.31
N ARG A 659 -49.49 -7.44 -33.97
CA ARG A 659 -48.24 -7.75 -33.25
C ARG A 659 -47.71 -9.14 -33.64
N MET A 660 -48.58 -10.13 -33.75
CA MET A 660 -48.22 -11.49 -34.17
C MET A 660 -47.66 -11.50 -35.60
N ALA A 661 -48.26 -10.76 -36.54
CA ALA A 661 -47.76 -10.67 -37.90
C ALA A 661 -46.34 -10.06 -37.97
N GLU A 662 -46.09 -8.98 -37.22
CA GLU A 662 -44.76 -8.35 -37.14
C GLU A 662 -43.73 -9.24 -36.42
N ALA A 663 -44.11 -9.88 -35.31
CA ALA A 663 -43.26 -10.83 -34.61
C ALA A 663 -42.86 -12.01 -35.51
N LEU A 664 -43.80 -12.55 -36.30
CA LEU A 664 -43.52 -13.61 -37.27
C LEU A 664 -42.55 -13.17 -38.37
N LYS A 665 -42.66 -11.94 -38.89
CA LYS A 665 -41.67 -11.39 -39.84
C LYS A 665 -40.27 -11.30 -39.22
N MET A 666 -40.18 -10.95 -37.94
CA MET A 666 -38.89 -10.92 -37.23
C MET A 666 -38.30 -12.32 -37.09
N LEU A 667 -39.11 -13.32 -36.73
CA LEU A 667 -38.69 -14.71 -36.63
C LEU A 667 -38.29 -15.30 -37.99
N GLU A 668 -38.99 -14.94 -39.07
CA GLU A 668 -38.63 -15.34 -40.43
C GLU A 668 -37.26 -14.80 -40.85
N ARG A 669 -36.99 -13.52 -40.59
CA ARG A 669 -35.67 -12.92 -40.84
C ARG A 669 -34.59 -13.62 -40.03
N LEU A 670 -34.85 -13.86 -38.74
CA LEU A 670 -33.93 -14.56 -37.86
C LEU A 670 -33.67 -15.99 -38.31
N SER A 671 -34.67 -16.66 -38.91
CA SER A 671 -34.53 -18.04 -39.37
C SER A 671 -33.58 -18.22 -40.57
N SER A 672 -33.20 -17.12 -41.23
CA SER A 672 -32.17 -17.14 -42.26
C SER A 672 -30.76 -17.33 -41.70
N GLU A 673 -30.53 -16.88 -40.46
CA GLU A 673 -29.25 -16.96 -39.76
C GLU A 673 -29.26 -18.06 -38.68
N HIS A 674 -30.40 -18.29 -38.04
CA HIS A 674 -30.57 -19.22 -36.93
C HIS A 674 -31.58 -20.29 -37.26
N GLN A 675 -31.45 -21.48 -36.65
CA GLN A 675 -32.57 -22.42 -36.68
C GLN A 675 -33.63 -21.94 -35.69
N VAL A 676 -34.89 -21.94 -36.09
CA VAL A 676 -36.01 -21.55 -35.23
C VAL A 676 -36.94 -22.74 -35.05
N ILE A 677 -37.17 -23.15 -33.81
CA ILE A 677 -38.05 -24.25 -33.43
C ILE A 677 -39.20 -23.69 -32.60
N LEU A 678 -40.35 -23.55 -33.24
CA LEU A 678 -41.56 -22.98 -32.66
C LEU A 678 -42.49 -24.10 -32.20
N PHE A 679 -42.84 -24.12 -30.92
CA PHE A 679 -43.86 -24.99 -30.36
C PHE A 679 -45.14 -24.18 -30.29
N SER A 680 -46.21 -24.70 -30.88
CA SER A 680 -47.51 -24.08 -30.72
C SER A 680 -48.67 -25.06 -30.88
N HIS A 681 -49.82 -24.64 -30.37
CA HIS A 681 -51.11 -25.29 -30.59
C HIS A 681 -52.01 -24.48 -31.54
N ASP A 682 -51.56 -23.32 -32.05
CA ASP A 682 -52.36 -22.45 -32.90
C ASP A 682 -52.49 -23.00 -34.34
N GLU A 683 -53.72 -23.30 -34.75
CA GLU A 683 -54.04 -23.73 -36.11
C GLU A 683 -53.70 -22.68 -37.18
N GLN A 684 -53.68 -21.39 -36.84
CA GLN A 684 -53.29 -20.33 -37.78
C GLN A 684 -51.81 -20.43 -38.16
N LEU A 685 -50.96 -20.77 -37.18
CA LEU A 685 -49.54 -21.04 -37.43
C LEU A 685 -49.35 -22.29 -38.28
N LEU A 686 -50.17 -23.33 -38.09
CA LEU A 686 -50.13 -24.53 -38.93
C LEU A 686 -50.51 -24.22 -40.40
N LYS A 687 -51.56 -23.43 -40.62
CA LYS A 687 -51.95 -22.98 -41.98
C LYS A 687 -50.86 -22.15 -42.63
N ARG A 688 -50.21 -21.27 -41.87
CA ARG A 688 -49.10 -20.45 -42.35
C ARG A 688 -47.85 -21.30 -42.64
N ALA A 689 -47.52 -22.25 -41.78
CA ALA A 689 -46.42 -23.19 -41.98
C ALA A 689 -46.57 -23.99 -43.28
N ALA A 690 -47.79 -24.42 -43.61
CA ALA A 690 -48.07 -25.07 -44.89
C ALA A 690 -47.86 -24.14 -46.09
N ARG A 691 -48.30 -22.87 -45.99
CA ARG A 691 -48.13 -21.85 -47.05
C ARG A 691 -46.65 -21.49 -47.28
N ASP A 692 -45.93 -21.26 -46.19
CA ASP A 692 -44.56 -20.74 -46.18
C ASP A 692 -43.52 -21.88 -46.14
N ARG A 693 -43.97 -23.15 -46.29
CA ARG A 693 -43.17 -24.38 -46.36
C ARG A 693 -42.23 -24.61 -45.18
N TRP A 694 -42.71 -24.35 -43.96
CA TRP A 694 -41.97 -24.68 -42.75
C TRP A 694 -41.94 -26.18 -42.51
N HIS A 695 -40.95 -26.66 -41.76
CA HIS A 695 -40.89 -28.06 -41.37
C HIS A 695 -41.85 -28.33 -40.20
N VAL A 696 -42.92 -29.11 -40.42
CA VAL A 696 -43.94 -29.39 -39.40
C VAL A 696 -43.69 -30.74 -38.73
N ILE A 697 -43.70 -30.76 -37.39
CA ILE A 697 -43.48 -31.95 -36.55
C ILE A 697 -44.74 -32.17 -35.67
N PRO A 698 -45.62 -33.12 -36.02
CA PRO A 698 -46.82 -33.38 -35.23
C PRO A 698 -46.53 -34.26 -34.00
N LEU A 699 -47.09 -33.85 -32.85
CA LEU A 699 -47.10 -34.63 -31.60
C LEU A 699 -48.45 -35.34 -31.45
N GLU A 700 -48.68 -36.41 -32.21
CA GLU A 700 -49.91 -37.21 -32.10
C GLU A 700 -49.91 -38.09 -30.82
N GLU A 701 -51.10 -38.30 -30.25
CA GLU A 701 -51.41 -39.42 -29.35
C GLU A 701 -51.58 -40.70 -30.18
N THR A 702 -50.81 -41.73 -29.83
CA THR A 702 -50.98 -43.07 -30.37
C THR A 702 -52.39 -43.59 -30.03
N ARG A 703 -53.35 -43.48 -30.94
CA ARG A 703 -54.44 -44.45 -31.00
C ARG A 703 -53.82 -45.72 -31.57
N GLY A 704 -53.90 -46.80 -30.79
CA GLY A 704 -53.29 -48.09 -31.11
C GLY A 704 -53.52 -48.49 -32.56
N ILE A 705 -52.43 -48.77 -33.25
CA ILE A 705 -52.45 -49.59 -34.45
C ILE A 705 -52.97 -50.96 -33.99
N PRO A 706 -54.14 -51.45 -34.44
CA PRO A 706 -54.49 -52.84 -34.17
C PRO A 706 -53.42 -53.71 -34.84
N PRO A 707 -52.98 -54.80 -34.19
CA PRO A 707 -51.90 -55.62 -34.73
C PRO A 707 -52.31 -56.06 -36.14
N GLN A 708 -51.45 -55.74 -37.10
CA GLN A 708 -51.59 -56.22 -38.47
C GLN A 708 -51.69 -57.74 -38.40
N SER A 709 -52.82 -58.27 -38.85
CA SER A 709 -53.03 -59.69 -39.05
C SER A 709 -51.99 -60.20 -40.04
N SER A 710 -51.04 -60.98 -39.54
CA SER A 710 -50.18 -61.82 -40.36
C SER A 710 -51.03 -62.93 -40.98
N GLN A 711 -51.52 -62.67 -42.20
CA GLN A 711 -51.89 -63.72 -43.13
C GLN A 711 -50.60 -64.31 -43.71
N GLU A 712 -50.17 -65.46 -43.18
CA GLU A 712 -49.40 -66.42 -43.97
C GLU A 712 -50.09 -67.79 -43.94
N ARG A 713 -50.46 -68.20 -45.16
CA ARG A 713 -50.88 -69.49 -45.74
C ARG A 713 -50.63 -70.73 -44.86
N SER A 714 -51.66 -71.50 -44.53
CA SER A 714 -52.06 -72.74 -45.25
C SER A 714 -50.88 -73.58 -45.74
N ASP A 715 -50.49 -74.58 -44.95
CA ASP A 715 -50.58 -76.00 -45.31
C ASP A 715 -49.83 -76.80 -44.23
N ASP A 716 -50.57 -77.42 -43.30
CA ASP A 716 -50.47 -78.87 -43.21
C ASP A 716 -51.62 -79.45 -42.39
N SER A 717 -52.21 -80.46 -43.00
CA SER A 717 -53.34 -81.23 -42.52
C SER A 717 -52.91 -82.25 -41.47
N GLY A 718 -53.67 -82.29 -40.38
CA GLY A 718 -54.11 -83.56 -39.80
C GLY A 718 -53.29 -84.13 -38.65
N GLN A 719 -54.07 -84.68 -37.71
CA GLN A 719 -53.74 -85.78 -36.80
C GLN A 719 -53.33 -85.44 -35.35
N LEU A 720 -54.25 -85.88 -34.48
CA LEU A 720 -54.04 -86.59 -33.20
C LEU A 720 -54.00 -85.79 -31.90
N HIS A 721 -55.17 -85.79 -31.25
CA HIS A 721 -55.45 -86.34 -29.92
C HIS A 721 -54.30 -86.53 -28.90
N LEU A 722 -54.66 -86.17 -27.65
CA LEU A 722 -54.22 -86.73 -26.36
C LEU A 722 -52.80 -86.40 -25.87
N LEU A 723 -52.70 -85.47 -24.92
CA LEU A 723 -52.59 -85.76 -23.47
C LEU A 723 -52.63 -84.47 -22.65
#